data_AF-A0A7X9DG10-F1
#
_entry.id   AF-A0A7X9DG10-F1
#
_cell.length_a   1.000
_cell.length_b   1.000
_cell.length_c   1.000
_cell.angle_alpha   90.00
_cell.angle_beta   90.00
_cell.angle_gamma   90.00
#
_symmetry.space_group_name_H-M   'P 1'
#
loop_
_entity.id
_entity.type
_entity.pdbx_description
1 polymer ?
#
loop_
_entity_poly.entity_id
_entity_poly.type
_entity_poly.pdbx_seq_one_letter_code
_entity_poly.pdbx_strand_id
1 'polypeptide(L)'
;DFLGGENEFRELVSKAHAMDIKIIIDVVPHLNRRSTELPDEYAVKCYDDSGNLVIRASTDGRYGSWNDGKLLNYRKLEVWEWLINSVVTLIDKYDIDGIRFDSAHAVPIMMKKNNYPFIWGQYRSLESLVEGEIIVNDREDGHFITTGYFDSACRDQIAIPFHHLLMCRIAQKLKEKNKTFFVHLAECYWGHERYLTRSGIIPYNSALFKICEGIIHGTTDVREVYHFYDNYLPYALPPGTELLGILCNHDERRALNTFGHRGLRAAIGLTIFMNNIIMDYEGSAEGESWKVFLDNIYVNWNQFEYAAHRSLESFYRQWYRFHRINKGKGYLIWANNTQVAASIKFTEHTIWIGIFNFADSSQNVALQFDNPRLPIADDTYFKVVDPVYSPITKHYSYFTGKELKASKIYSVVSYTDRIKLLKLEPVSDVAPLYSEFLRDSLFRLYSISNPENFKSNFMFLETIAHSSTFEAFLTFLKNHIIAQFYPQYKNFIEIGFKRILFYMFKFGFKSGNDIVQLIDDLAEHDDTNISDLGKSIKFHNRPGPIIFVSAEAEPFSKSGGLANVVYELPRELVSLGEEVIVITPKYRHGDEKAMEKMNNALKKYNVQYTGKNVRFMIEHATYEAGVHYAQVDGIHYYLLDHHEFFDGLYWGYTGQEKLRRRIAFARATAELITTFGLYPLFVITNDAYTGIFNGIVRSDHVYYDNPNFKRTSFFHIIHNGGWQYFDSYHRYEDGKDLFSLFNLPHWRYTDFSDPNDYNKINCMATGIRFADRVITVSPSYAKQIEKACDGLEKILHNVIGISNALGVDFKNRILMRFHNSGFIDEYYPRMVDALTS
;
A
#
# COMPACT_ATOMS: atom_id res chain seq x y z
N ASP A 1 -37.43 -34.57 -29.54
CA ASP A 1 -37.44 -34.34 -31.00
C ASP A 1 -37.00 -32.94 -31.45
N PHE A 2 -37.01 -31.90 -30.61
CA PHE A 2 -36.62 -30.53 -31.03
C PHE A 2 -35.12 -30.31 -31.30
N LEU A 3 -34.20 -31.13 -30.76
CA LEU A 3 -32.74 -30.96 -30.87
C LEU A 3 -32.04 -31.99 -31.78
N GLY A 4 -32.79 -32.92 -32.39
CA GLY A 4 -32.25 -34.10 -33.09
C GLY A 4 -32.00 -35.30 -32.16
N GLY A 5 -31.25 -36.29 -32.66
CA GLY A 5 -30.89 -37.53 -31.95
C GLY A 5 -29.39 -37.81 -31.96
N GLU A 6 -29.03 -39.08 -31.75
CA GLU A 6 -27.63 -39.50 -31.60
C GLU A 6 -26.78 -39.25 -32.87
N ASN A 7 -27.38 -39.38 -34.05
CA ASN A 7 -26.69 -39.19 -35.32
C ASN A 7 -26.35 -37.73 -35.56
N GLU A 8 -27.30 -36.83 -35.33
CA GLU A 8 -27.12 -35.39 -35.43
C GLU A 8 -26.06 -34.90 -34.43
N PHE A 9 -26.05 -35.49 -33.22
CA PHE A 9 -25.02 -35.17 -32.23
C PHE A 9 -23.61 -35.60 -32.69
N ARG A 10 -23.46 -36.79 -33.29
CA ARG A 10 -22.16 -37.20 -33.88
C ARG A 10 -21.73 -36.28 -35.01
N GLU A 11 -22.67 -35.86 -35.86
CA GLU A 11 -22.38 -34.92 -36.94
C GLU A 11 -21.92 -33.57 -36.39
N LEU A 12 -22.56 -33.07 -35.33
CA LEU A 12 -22.15 -31.85 -34.64
C LEU A 12 -20.72 -31.95 -34.10
N VAL A 13 -20.40 -33.04 -33.38
CA VAL A 13 -19.05 -33.26 -32.83
C VAL A 13 -18.02 -33.33 -33.98
N SER A 14 -18.31 -34.10 -35.03
CA SER A 14 -17.41 -34.22 -36.18
C SER A 14 -17.17 -32.88 -36.88
N LYS A 15 -18.21 -32.05 -37.05
CA LYS A 15 -18.08 -30.71 -37.63
C LYS A 15 -17.26 -29.77 -36.73
N ALA A 16 -17.50 -29.81 -35.42
CA ALA A 16 -16.73 -29.02 -34.46
C ALA A 16 -15.23 -29.41 -34.49
N HIS A 17 -14.92 -30.70 -34.49
CA HIS A 17 -13.55 -31.19 -34.61
C HIS A 17 -12.87 -30.78 -35.92
N ALA A 18 -13.60 -30.80 -37.03
CA ALA A 18 -13.09 -30.31 -38.33
C ALA A 18 -12.72 -28.82 -38.31
N MET A 19 -13.29 -28.04 -37.37
CA MET A 19 -12.99 -26.63 -37.14
C MET A 19 -12.01 -26.40 -35.97
N ASP A 20 -11.42 -27.48 -35.43
CA ASP A 20 -10.60 -27.48 -34.21
C ASP A 20 -11.31 -26.90 -32.97
N ILE A 21 -12.63 -27.08 -32.90
CA ILE A 21 -13.46 -26.77 -31.74
C ILE A 21 -13.64 -28.03 -30.91
N LYS A 22 -13.40 -27.94 -29.61
CA LYS A 22 -13.57 -29.04 -28.65
C LYS A 22 -14.96 -29.00 -28.02
N ILE A 23 -15.56 -30.15 -27.82
CA ILE A 23 -16.92 -30.27 -27.25
C ILE A 23 -16.83 -30.66 -25.78
N ILE A 24 -17.40 -29.80 -24.92
CA ILE A 24 -17.53 -30.02 -23.47
C ILE A 24 -19.02 -30.17 -23.16
N ILE A 25 -19.39 -31.22 -22.43
CA ILE A 25 -20.79 -31.50 -22.05
C ILE A 25 -21.03 -31.18 -20.58
N ASP A 26 -22.16 -30.56 -20.27
CA ASP A 26 -22.61 -30.38 -18.90
C ASP A 26 -23.15 -31.69 -18.31
N VAL A 27 -22.65 -32.06 -17.13
CA VAL A 27 -23.02 -33.27 -16.40
C VAL A 27 -23.81 -32.85 -15.17
N VAL A 28 -25.12 -33.10 -15.23
CA VAL A 28 -26.06 -32.78 -14.16
C VAL A 28 -26.25 -34.02 -13.27
N PRO A 29 -25.90 -33.97 -11.97
CA PRO A 29 -25.86 -35.14 -11.09
C PRO A 29 -27.23 -35.54 -10.51
N HIS A 30 -28.30 -35.30 -11.26
CA HIS A 30 -29.67 -35.62 -10.87
C HIS A 30 -30.58 -35.85 -12.09
N LEU A 31 -31.74 -36.46 -11.85
CA LEU A 31 -32.72 -36.77 -12.88
C LEU A 31 -34.04 -36.04 -12.61
N ASN A 32 -34.79 -35.77 -13.67
CA ASN A 32 -36.18 -35.32 -13.53
C ASN A 32 -37.00 -36.38 -12.77
N ARG A 33 -37.92 -35.96 -11.90
CA ARG A 33 -38.78 -36.86 -11.12
C ARG A 33 -39.64 -37.78 -11.97
N ARG A 34 -39.95 -37.39 -13.21
CA ARG A 34 -40.70 -38.22 -14.17
C ARG A 34 -39.83 -39.20 -14.94
N SER A 35 -38.51 -39.13 -14.80
CA SER A 35 -37.59 -40.01 -15.52
C SER A 35 -37.65 -41.45 -14.98
N THR A 36 -37.81 -42.40 -15.90
CA THR A 36 -37.80 -43.84 -15.63
C THR A 36 -36.44 -44.49 -15.86
N GLU A 37 -35.41 -43.73 -16.27
CA GLU A 37 -34.06 -44.24 -16.59
C GLU A 37 -33.35 -44.83 -15.36
N LEU A 38 -33.63 -44.30 -14.18
CA LEU A 38 -33.14 -44.83 -12.92
C LEU A 38 -34.34 -45.13 -12.00
N PRO A 39 -34.52 -46.39 -11.55
CA PRO A 39 -35.59 -46.76 -10.62
C PRO A 39 -35.57 -45.91 -9.34
N ASP A 40 -36.74 -45.68 -8.76
CA ASP A 40 -36.89 -44.80 -7.58
C ASP A 40 -36.22 -45.36 -6.31
N GLU A 41 -35.81 -46.64 -6.29
CA GLU A 41 -35.00 -47.24 -5.22
C GLU A 41 -33.58 -46.67 -5.13
N TYR A 42 -33.09 -46.06 -6.22
CA TYR A 42 -31.81 -45.36 -6.26
C TYR A 42 -31.93 -43.87 -5.94
N ALA A 43 -33.12 -43.39 -5.60
CA ALA A 43 -33.35 -42.05 -5.05
C ALA A 43 -33.61 -42.12 -3.54
N VAL A 44 -33.28 -41.05 -2.83
CA VAL A 44 -33.62 -40.95 -1.41
C VAL A 44 -35.04 -40.41 -1.21
N LYS A 45 -35.71 -40.92 -0.18
CA LYS A 45 -37.07 -40.54 0.20
C LYS A 45 -37.05 -39.79 1.54
N CYS A 46 -38.05 -38.94 1.75
CA CYS A 46 -38.29 -38.24 3.01
C CYS A 46 -39.79 -38.17 3.28
N TYR A 47 -40.17 -37.94 4.54
CA TYR A 47 -41.55 -37.64 4.88
C TYR A 47 -41.84 -36.16 4.65
N ASP A 48 -42.97 -35.85 4.02
CA ASP A 48 -43.51 -34.49 3.93
C ASP A 48 -44.22 -34.08 5.23
N ASP A 49 -44.66 -32.82 5.31
CA ASP A 49 -45.36 -32.28 6.49
C ASP A 49 -46.71 -32.98 6.77
N SER A 50 -47.25 -33.69 5.77
CA SER A 50 -48.47 -34.50 5.90
C SER A 50 -48.19 -35.95 6.29
N GLY A 51 -46.93 -36.32 6.51
CA GLY A 51 -46.51 -37.68 6.87
C GLY A 51 -46.47 -38.66 5.68
N ASN A 52 -46.55 -38.18 4.44
CA ASN A 52 -46.42 -39.03 3.26
C ASN A 52 -44.94 -39.22 2.89
N LEU A 53 -44.59 -40.43 2.47
CA LEU A 53 -43.26 -40.72 1.96
C LEU A 53 -43.15 -40.22 0.51
N VAL A 54 -42.25 -39.28 0.26
CA VAL A 54 -42.03 -38.65 -1.05
C VAL A 54 -40.56 -38.72 -1.45
N ILE A 55 -40.30 -38.69 -2.76
CA ILE A 55 -38.94 -38.60 -3.29
C ILE A 55 -38.39 -37.19 -3.03
N ARG A 56 -37.17 -37.11 -2.51
CA ARG A 56 -36.55 -35.83 -2.17
C ARG A 56 -36.10 -35.09 -3.43
N ALA A 57 -36.29 -33.76 -3.42
CA ALA A 57 -35.76 -32.84 -4.43
C ALA A 57 -34.21 -32.92 -4.55
N SER A 58 -33.66 -32.73 -5.75
CA SER A 58 -32.27 -33.09 -6.15
C SER A 58 -31.11 -32.29 -5.54
N THR A 59 -31.32 -31.56 -4.45
CA THR A 59 -30.37 -30.60 -3.91
C THR A 59 -30.22 -30.72 -2.39
N ASP A 60 -29.03 -30.40 -1.91
CA ASP A 60 -28.68 -30.27 -0.49
C ASP A 60 -29.34 -29.06 0.18
N GLY A 61 -30.06 -28.23 -0.59
CA GLY A 61 -30.83 -27.08 -0.15
C GLY A 61 -30.00 -25.85 0.20
N ARG A 62 -28.69 -25.81 -0.10
CA ARG A 62 -27.86 -24.61 0.12
C ARG A 62 -28.07 -23.53 -0.94
N TYR A 63 -28.33 -23.95 -2.19
CA TYR A 63 -28.56 -23.03 -3.33
C TYR A 63 -30.06 -22.82 -3.66
N GLY A 64 -30.96 -23.63 -3.08
CA GLY A 64 -32.40 -23.65 -3.38
C GLY A 64 -32.94 -25.09 -3.42
N SER A 65 -34.23 -25.28 -3.75
CA SER A 65 -34.86 -26.61 -3.90
C SER A 65 -35.33 -26.84 -5.34
N TRP A 66 -34.70 -27.77 -6.06
CA TRP A 66 -35.11 -28.22 -7.41
C TRP A 66 -36.17 -29.32 -7.31
N ASN A 67 -37.43 -28.89 -7.15
CA ASN A 67 -38.56 -29.77 -6.89
C ASN A 67 -38.97 -30.65 -8.09
N ASP A 68 -38.44 -30.38 -9.27
CA ASP A 68 -38.61 -31.18 -10.48
C ASP A 68 -37.57 -32.30 -10.60
N GLY A 69 -36.50 -32.28 -9.79
CA GLY A 69 -35.46 -33.32 -9.74
C GLY A 69 -35.64 -34.32 -8.59
N LYS A 70 -35.02 -35.51 -8.73
CA LYS A 70 -34.87 -36.52 -7.68
C LYS A 70 -33.42 -36.61 -7.18
N LEU A 71 -33.24 -36.59 -5.86
CA LEU A 71 -31.93 -36.73 -5.22
C LEU A 71 -31.49 -38.20 -5.23
N LEU A 72 -30.35 -38.46 -5.88
CA LEU A 72 -29.78 -39.81 -5.97
C LEU A 72 -29.24 -40.29 -4.62
N ASN A 73 -29.35 -41.59 -4.37
CA ASN A 73 -28.81 -42.23 -3.18
C ASN A 73 -27.33 -42.57 -3.38
N TYR A 74 -26.46 -41.61 -3.10
CA TYR A 74 -25.01 -41.78 -3.19
C TYR A 74 -24.41 -42.80 -2.20
N ARG A 75 -25.20 -43.47 -1.35
CA ARG A 75 -24.71 -44.61 -0.55
C ARG A 75 -24.67 -45.93 -1.33
N LYS A 76 -25.36 -45.99 -2.48
CA LYS A 76 -25.36 -47.12 -3.41
C LYS A 76 -24.25 -46.93 -4.45
N LEU A 77 -23.37 -47.90 -4.60
CA LEU A 77 -22.24 -47.82 -5.54
C LEU A 77 -22.71 -47.85 -7.00
N GLU A 78 -23.85 -48.50 -7.24
CA GLU A 78 -24.53 -48.59 -8.53
C GLU A 78 -24.85 -47.20 -9.09
N VAL A 79 -25.20 -46.24 -8.23
CA VAL A 79 -25.43 -44.84 -8.63
C VAL A 79 -24.15 -44.21 -9.14
N TRP A 80 -23.01 -44.51 -8.49
CA TRP A 80 -21.71 -43.98 -8.89
C TRP A 80 -21.29 -44.58 -10.22
N GLU A 81 -21.42 -45.90 -10.36
CA GLU A 81 -21.12 -46.61 -11.60
C GLU A 81 -22.00 -46.13 -12.75
N TRP A 82 -23.30 -45.93 -12.53
CA TRP A 82 -24.22 -45.42 -13.54
C TRP A 82 -23.82 -44.02 -14.04
N LEU A 83 -23.52 -43.09 -13.14
CA LEU A 83 -23.05 -41.74 -13.51
C LEU A 83 -21.72 -41.80 -14.27
N ILE A 84 -20.76 -42.57 -13.76
CA ILE A 84 -19.44 -42.70 -14.39
C ILE A 84 -19.54 -43.34 -15.77
N ASN A 85 -20.31 -44.42 -15.89
CA ASN A 85 -20.54 -45.10 -17.16
C ASN A 85 -21.27 -44.21 -18.16
N SER A 86 -22.18 -43.33 -17.71
CA SER A 86 -22.82 -42.35 -18.58
C SER A 86 -21.78 -41.41 -19.21
N VAL A 87 -20.87 -40.85 -18.41
CA VAL A 87 -19.78 -40.00 -18.91
C VAL A 87 -18.83 -40.78 -19.83
N VAL A 88 -18.42 -41.98 -19.43
CA VAL A 88 -17.53 -42.84 -20.24
C VAL A 88 -18.18 -43.21 -21.57
N THR A 89 -19.49 -43.44 -21.60
CA THR A 89 -20.25 -43.70 -22.83
C THR A 89 -20.24 -42.49 -23.75
N LEU A 90 -20.33 -41.27 -23.22
CA LEU A 90 -20.25 -40.07 -24.04
C LEU A 90 -18.88 -39.94 -24.73
N ILE A 91 -17.81 -40.26 -24.01
CA ILE A 91 -16.44 -40.29 -24.57
C ILE A 91 -16.32 -41.38 -25.64
N ASP A 92 -16.81 -42.58 -25.33
CA ASP A 92 -16.64 -43.74 -26.20
C ASP A 92 -17.44 -43.63 -27.50
N LYS A 93 -18.71 -43.26 -27.38
CA LYS A 93 -19.70 -43.26 -28.48
C LYS A 93 -19.69 -41.96 -29.30
N TYR A 94 -19.38 -40.83 -28.68
CA TYR A 94 -19.51 -39.50 -29.30
C TYR A 94 -18.21 -38.69 -29.34
N ASP A 95 -17.12 -39.20 -28.78
CA ASP A 95 -15.79 -38.55 -28.81
C ASP A 95 -15.75 -37.13 -28.22
N ILE A 96 -16.48 -36.90 -27.12
CA ILE A 96 -16.45 -35.61 -26.42
C ILE A 96 -15.07 -35.32 -25.82
N ASP A 97 -14.73 -34.04 -25.67
CA ASP A 97 -13.41 -33.57 -25.26
C ASP A 97 -13.35 -33.06 -23.81
N GLY A 98 -14.49 -33.06 -23.12
CA GLY A 98 -14.52 -32.65 -21.74
C GLY A 98 -15.91 -32.70 -21.15
N ILE A 99 -15.95 -32.46 -19.84
CA ILE A 99 -17.18 -32.29 -19.08
C ILE A 99 -17.10 -31.04 -18.20
N ARG A 100 -18.23 -30.38 -18.01
CA ARG A 100 -18.48 -29.44 -16.92
C ARG A 100 -19.41 -30.14 -15.94
N PHE A 101 -18.99 -30.32 -14.71
CA PHE A 101 -19.77 -31.04 -13.71
C PHE A 101 -20.55 -30.04 -12.85
N ASP A 102 -21.88 -30.10 -12.93
CA ASP A 102 -22.79 -29.22 -12.20
C ASP A 102 -22.76 -29.54 -10.70
N SER A 103 -22.78 -28.50 -9.87
CA SER A 103 -22.80 -28.64 -8.41
C SER A 103 -21.72 -29.59 -7.86
N ALA A 104 -20.55 -29.67 -8.53
CA ALA A 104 -19.50 -30.64 -8.23
C ALA A 104 -19.02 -30.58 -6.78
N HIS A 105 -19.09 -29.39 -6.16
CA HIS A 105 -18.75 -29.12 -4.77
C HIS A 105 -19.65 -29.79 -3.74
N ALA A 106 -20.83 -30.29 -4.13
CA ALA A 106 -21.79 -30.95 -3.24
C ALA A 106 -21.81 -32.47 -3.43
N VAL A 107 -21.32 -32.97 -4.58
CA VAL A 107 -21.35 -34.40 -4.92
C VAL A 107 -20.14 -35.13 -4.33
N PRO A 108 -20.34 -36.27 -3.62
CA PRO A 108 -21.61 -36.97 -3.38
C PRO A 108 -22.45 -36.33 -2.27
N ILE A 109 -23.73 -36.09 -2.55
CA ILE A 109 -24.69 -35.51 -1.59
C ILE A 109 -25.21 -36.64 -0.70
N MET A 110 -24.84 -36.63 0.59
CA MET A 110 -25.29 -37.63 1.56
C MET A 110 -26.00 -36.96 2.74
N MET A 111 -27.32 -36.89 2.67
CA MET A 111 -28.17 -36.35 3.74
C MET A 111 -28.15 -37.24 4.98
N LYS A 112 -28.43 -36.69 6.16
CA LYS A 112 -28.56 -37.46 7.40
C LYS A 112 -29.62 -38.55 7.24
N LYS A 113 -29.21 -39.80 7.41
CA LYS A 113 -30.12 -40.96 7.31
C LYS A 113 -31.09 -41.00 8.48
N ASN A 114 -32.31 -41.47 8.24
CA ASN A 114 -33.23 -41.81 9.31
C ASN A 114 -32.87 -43.19 9.87
N ASN A 115 -32.37 -43.22 11.12
CA ASN A 115 -31.91 -44.44 11.79
C ASN A 115 -33.01 -45.17 12.58
N TYR A 116 -34.24 -44.67 12.59
CA TYR A 116 -35.31 -45.33 13.33
C TYR A 116 -35.82 -46.55 12.56
N PRO A 117 -35.84 -47.74 13.20
CA PRO A 117 -36.32 -48.98 12.57
C PRO A 117 -37.84 -48.98 12.33
N PHE A 118 -38.57 -48.11 13.04
CA PHE A 118 -39.99 -47.89 12.87
C PHE A 118 -40.27 -46.41 12.61
N ILE A 119 -41.04 -46.10 11.57
CA ILE A 119 -41.53 -44.75 11.27
C ILE A 119 -43.00 -44.88 10.88
N TRP A 120 -43.88 -44.09 11.51
CA TRP A 120 -45.34 -44.16 11.31
C TRP A 120 -45.93 -45.59 11.41
N GLY A 121 -45.36 -46.42 12.29
CA GLY A 121 -45.80 -47.80 12.50
C GLY A 121 -45.33 -48.81 11.46
N GLN A 122 -44.56 -48.41 10.44
CA GLN A 122 -44.00 -49.32 9.44
C GLN A 122 -42.56 -49.71 9.80
N TYR A 123 -42.28 -51.02 9.80
CA TYR A 123 -40.93 -51.56 9.99
C TYR A 123 -40.09 -51.41 8.72
N ARG A 124 -38.81 -51.06 8.88
CA ARG A 124 -37.84 -50.93 7.78
C ARG A 124 -36.80 -52.04 7.85
N SER A 125 -36.39 -52.56 6.69
CA SER A 125 -35.32 -53.55 6.62
C SER A 125 -34.00 -52.96 7.12
N LEU A 126 -33.12 -53.83 7.65
CA LEU A 126 -31.75 -53.45 8.03
C LEU A 126 -30.98 -52.86 6.84
N GLU A 127 -31.21 -53.39 5.64
CA GLU A 127 -30.66 -52.88 4.39
C GLU A 127 -31.09 -51.42 4.14
N SER A 128 -32.39 -51.10 4.19
CA SER A 128 -32.90 -49.72 4.03
C SER A 128 -32.31 -48.74 5.06
N LEU A 129 -32.03 -49.21 6.29
CA LEU A 129 -31.37 -48.41 7.34
C LEU A 129 -29.88 -48.16 7.08
N VAL A 130 -29.17 -49.15 6.50
CA VAL A 130 -27.75 -49.03 6.13
C VAL A 130 -27.59 -48.14 4.91
N GLU A 131 -28.38 -48.40 3.86
CA GLU A 131 -28.37 -47.67 2.60
C GLU A 131 -28.96 -46.25 2.71
N GLY A 132 -29.63 -45.95 3.81
CA GLY A 132 -30.19 -44.62 4.06
C GLY A 132 -31.25 -44.24 3.03
N GLU A 133 -32.07 -45.19 2.58
CA GLU A 133 -33.16 -44.97 1.61
C GLU A 133 -34.10 -43.85 2.06
N ILE A 134 -34.37 -43.78 3.37
CA ILE A 134 -35.16 -42.72 3.99
C ILE A 134 -34.21 -41.81 4.80
N ILE A 135 -34.24 -40.52 4.48
CA ILE A 135 -33.47 -39.47 5.14
C ILE A 135 -34.35 -38.62 6.06
N VAL A 136 -33.71 -37.84 6.93
CA VAL A 136 -34.40 -36.76 7.67
C VAL A 136 -34.12 -35.42 6.99
N ASN A 137 -35.12 -34.54 6.99
CA ASN A 137 -35.04 -33.18 6.44
C ASN A 137 -34.72 -32.14 7.54
N ASP A 138 -34.01 -32.56 8.59
CA ASP A 138 -33.57 -31.69 9.67
C ASP A 138 -32.71 -30.55 9.09
N ARG A 139 -32.88 -29.36 9.65
CA ARG A 139 -32.08 -28.19 9.32
C ARG A 139 -31.30 -27.69 10.53
N GLU A 140 -30.09 -27.22 10.29
CA GLU A 140 -29.26 -26.49 11.23
C GLU A 140 -28.83 -25.19 10.55
N ASP A 141 -29.01 -24.05 11.21
CA ASP A 141 -28.76 -22.71 10.66
C ASP A 141 -29.37 -22.44 9.27
N GLY A 142 -30.55 -23.01 9.02
CA GLY A 142 -31.28 -22.86 7.75
C GLY A 142 -30.84 -23.81 6.63
N HIS A 143 -29.80 -24.63 6.83
CA HIS A 143 -29.30 -25.61 5.85
C HIS A 143 -29.68 -27.04 6.24
N PHE A 144 -29.90 -27.93 5.27
CA PHE A 144 -30.14 -29.33 5.60
C PHE A 144 -28.89 -30.00 6.15
N ILE A 145 -29.08 -30.90 7.12
CA ILE A 145 -27.99 -31.64 7.74
C ILE A 145 -27.49 -32.73 6.78
N THR A 146 -26.26 -32.58 6.32
CA THR A 146 -25.52 -33.60 5.56
C THR A 146 -24.63 -34.43 6.50
N THR A 147 -24.28 -35.64 6.07
CA THR A 147 -23.40 -36.58 6.79
C THR A 147 -22.37 -37.19 5.83
N GLY A 148 -22.02 -36.44 4.79
CA GLY A 148 -21.25 -36.93 3.66
C GLY A 148 -19.75 -36.72 3.82
N TYR A 149 -19.04 -36.84 2.69
CA TYR A 149 -17.61 -36.56 2.60
C TYR A 149 -17.23 -35.23 3.27
N PHE A 150 -17.98 -34.16 2.96
CA PHE A 150 -17.71 -32.81 3.44
C PHE A 150 -17.92 -32.61 4.95
N ASP A 151 -18.59 -33.54 5.64
CA ASP A 151 -18.80 -33.50 7.09
C ASP A 151 -17.87 -34.46 7.84
N SER A 152 -17.04 -35.22 7.11
CA SER A 152 -16.12 -36.18 7.69
C SER A 152 -14.75 -35.57 8.02
N ALA A 153 -14.07 -36.14 9.02
CA ALA A 153 -12.68 -35.79 9.34
C ALA A 153 -11.69 -36.08 8.19
N CYS A 154 -12.09 -36.89 7.21
CA CYS A 154 -11.25 -37.27 6.07
C CYS A 154 -11.24 -36.20 4.96
N ARG A 155 -12.15 -35.21 4.97
CA ARG A 155 -12.28 -34.21 3.89
C ARG A 155 -10.99 -33.42 3.62
N ASP A 156 -10.18 -33.25 4.65
CA ASP A 156 -8.90 -32.55 4.58
C ASP A 156 -7.72 -33.48 4.26
N GLN A 157 -7.92 -34.80 4.29
CA GLN A 157 -6.87 -35.81 4.10
C GLN A 157 -6.88 -36.46 2.72
N ILE A 158 -8.06 -36.74 2.15
CA ILE A 158 -8.19 -37.45 0.87
C ILE A 158 -8.83 -36.56 -0.21
N ALA A 159 -8.85 -37.05 -1.45
CA ALA A 159 -9.64 -36.45 -2.53
C ALA A 159 -11.10 -36.90 -2.44
N ILE A 160 -12.04 -36.16 -3.05
CA ILE A 160 -13.45 -36.53 -3.10
C ILE A 160 -13.57 -37.89 -3.82
N PRO A 161 -14.01 -38.97 -3.15
CA PRO A 161 -13.88 -40.33 -3.70
C PRO A 161 -14.60 -40.52 -5.03
N PHE A 162 -15.81 -39.95 -5.18
CA PHE A 162 -16.59 -40.05 -6.42
C PHE A 162 -15.85 -39.44 -7.60
N HIS A 163 -15.41 -38.18 -7.45
CA HIS A 163 -14.69 -37.45 -8.49
C HIS A 163 -13.36 -38.10 -8.84
N HIS A 164 -12.66 -38.65 -7.85
CA HIS A 164 -11.43 -39.42 -8.07
C HIS A 164 -11.67 -40.69 -8.91
N LEU A 165 -12.71 -41.47 -8.57
CA LEU A 165 -13.10 -42.66 -9.33
C LEU A 165 -13.52 -42.32 -10.76
N LEU A 166 -14.32 -41.26 -10.93
CA LEU A 166 -14.73 -40.75 -12.24
C LEU A 166 -13.50 -40.40 -13.10
N MET A 167 -12.54 -39.65 -12.54
CA MET A 167 -11.30 -39.29 -13.24
C MET A 167 -10.45 -40.52 -13.61
N CYS A 168 -10.35 -41.52 -12.73
CA CYS A 168 -9.64 -42.76 -13.05
C CYS A 168 -10.29 -43.50 -14.23
N ARG A 169 -11.62 -43.58 -14.27
CA ARG A 169 -12.37 -44.24 -15.35
C ARG A 169 -12.29 -43.47 -16.66
N ILE A 170 -12.35 -42.14 -16.61
CA ILE A 170 -12.10 -41.27 -17.77
C ILE A 170 -10.68 -41.50 -18.29
N ALA A 171 -9.66 -41.48 -17.44
CA ALA A 171 -8.27 -41.68 -17.84
C ALA A 171 -8.03 -43.05 -18.51
N GLN A 172 -8.65 -44.12 -17.98
CA GLN A 172 -8.65 -45.44 -18.61
C GLN A 172 -9.25 -45.38 -20.02
N LYS A 173 -10.44 -44.78 -20.18
CA LYS A 173 -11.11 -44.67 -21.47
C LYS A 173 -10.33 -43.82 -22.48
N LEU A 174 -9.73 -42.72 -22.05
CA LEU A 174 -8.89 -41.88 -22.90
C LEU A 174 -7.67 -42.64 -23.42
N LYS A 175 -7.03 -43.45 -22.56
CA LYS A 175 -5.91 -44.31 -22.95
C LYS A 175 -6.33 -45.36 -23.98
N GLU A 176 -7.48 -46.00 -23.79
CA GLU A 176 -8.04 -46.95 -24.76
C GLU A 176 -8.32 -46.31 -26.12
N LYS A 177 -8.82 -45.07 -26.12
CA LYS A 177 -9.13 -44.28 -27.33
C LYS A 177 -7.90 -43.56 -27.92
N ASN A 178 -6.73 -43.69 -27.31
CA ASN A 178 -5.52 -42.94 -27.64
C ASN A 178 -5.75 -41.41 -27.71
N LYS A 179 -6.60 -40.89 -26.81
CA LYS A 179 -6.97 -39.47 -26.74
C LYS A 179 -6.08 -38.75 -25.73
N THR A 180 -5.42 -37.69 -26.18
CA THR A 180 -4.43 -36.93 -25.39
C THR A 180 -4.99 -35.68 -24.72
N PHE A 181 -6.20 -35.26 -25.09
CA PHE A 181 -6.86 -34.08 -24.55
C PHE A 181 -8.20 -34.44 -23.92
N PHE A 182 -8.38 -34.04 -22.67
CA PHE A 182 -9.68 -34.02 -22.01
C PHE A 182 -9.69 -32.98 -20.89
N VAL A 183 -10.77 -32.24 -20.73
CA VAL A 183 -10.93 -31.26 -19.64
C VAL A 183 -12.09 -31.62 -18.72
N HIS A 184 -11.86 -31.60 -17.42
CA HIS A 184 -12.92 -31.73 -16.41
C HIS A 184 -13.04 -30.41 -15.65
N LEU A 185 -14.09 -29.65 -15.95
CA LEU A 185 -14.43 -28.40 -15.28
C LEU A 185 -15.42 -28.68 -14.15
N ALA A 186 -15.25 -28.03 -13.01
CA ALA A 186 -16.19 -28.13 -11.88
C ALA A 186 -16.83 -26.79 -11.57
N GLU A 187 -18.16 -26.78 -11.55
CA GLU A 187 -18.87 -25.72 -10.87
C GLU A 187 -18.74 -25.88 -9.35
N CYS A 188 -18.19 -24.86 -8.71
CA CYS A 188 -18.00 -24.84 -7.28
C CYS A 188 -18.17 -23.45 -6.67
N TYR A 189 -18.59 -23.44 -5.42
CA TYR A 189 -18.79 -22.26 -4.60
C TYR A 189 -18.29 -22.52 -3.17
N TRP A 190 -18.27 -21.47 -2.34
CA TRP A 190 -18.05 -21.53 -0.89
C TRP A 190 -16.72 -22.16 -0.42
N GLY A 191 -15.63 -21.98 -1.18
CA GLY A 191 -14.30 -22.44 -0.75
C GLY A 191 -14.03 -23.93 -0.98
N HIS A 192 -14.95 -24.64 -1.67
CA HIS A 192 -14.83 -26.07 -1.91
C HIS A 192 -13.86 -26.42 -3.06
N GLU A 193 -13.36 -25.44 -3.80
CA GLU A 193 -12.34 -25.62 -4.85
C GLU A 193 -11.09 -26.35 -4.33
N ARG A 194 -10.71 -26.14 -3.06
CA ARG A 194 -9.58 -26.81 -2.42
C ARG A 194 -9.69 -28.32 -2.32
N TYR A 195 -10.92 -28.84 -2.26
CA TYR A 195 -11.16 -30.28 -2.20
C TYR A 195 -11.19 -30.91 -3.60
N LEU A 196 -11.80 -30.21 -4.55
CA LEU A 196 -11.97 -30.68 -5.94
C LEU A 196 -10.64 -30.78 -6.69
N THR A 197 -9.75 -29.82 -6.46
CA THR A 197 -8.45 -29.71 -7.15
C THR A 197 -7.52 -30.89 -6.89
N ARG A 198 -7.67 -31.58 -5.75
CA ARG A 198 -6.94 -32.82 -5.43
C ARG A 198 -7.24 -33.98 -6.39
N SER A 199 -8.37 -33.92 -7.10
CA SER A 199 -8.76 -34.93 -8.10
C SER A 199 -8.30 -34.56 -9.51
N GLY A 200 -7.55 -33.47 -9.69
CA GLY A 200 -7.12 -32.97 -11.01
C GLY A 200 -8.22 -32.26 -11.80
N ILE A 201 -9.31 -31.86 -11.13
CA ILE A 201 -10.44 -31.13 -11.72
C ILE A 201 -10.14 -29.63 -11.68
N ILE A 202 -10.58 -28.89 -12.70
CA ILE A 202 -10.41 -27.43 -12.81
C ILE A 202 -11.68 -26.74 -12.29
N PRO A 203 -11.65 -26.18 -11.07
CA PRO A 203 -12.79 -25.49 -10.50
C PRO A 203 -12.97 -24.09 -11.08
N TYR A 204 -14.20 -23.57 -10.94
CA TYR A 204 -14.53 -22.18 -11.22
C TYR A 204 -13.79 -21.21 -10.29
N ASN A 205 -13.37 -20.07 -10.83
CA ASN A 205 -12.88 -18.93 -10.07
C ASN A 205 -14.02 -17.94 -9.74
N SER A 206 -15.09 -18.46 -9.12
CA SER A 206 -16.28 -17.66 -8.79
C SER A 206 -15.96 -16.53 -7.81
N ALA A 207 -14.96 -16.75 -6.95
CA ALA A 207 -14.52 -15.76 -5.97
C ALA A 207 -14.00 -14.47 -6.61
N LEU A 208 -13.16 -14.55 -7.66
CA LEU A 208 -12.67 -13.34 -8.33
C LEU A 208 -13.81 -12.53 -8.95
N PHE A 209 -14.79 -13.19 -9.58
CA PHE A 209 -15.97 -12.53 -10.14
C PHE A 209 -16.75 -11.77 -9.06
N LYS A 210 -17.01 -12.42 -7.92
CA LYS A 210 -17.73 -11.81 -6.79
C LYS A 210 -16.96 -10.70 -6.08
N ILE A 211 -15.63 -10.82 -5.97
CA ILE A 211 -14.79 -9.75 -5.43
C ILE A 211 -14.87 -8.52 -6.36
N CYS A 212 -14.73 -8.71 -7.69
CA CYS A 212 -14.89 -7.63 -8.66
C CYS A 212 -16.28 -6.97 -8.58
N GLU A 213 -17.34 -7.75 -8.39
CA GLU A 213 -18.71 -7.25 -8.19
C GLU A 213 -18.79 -6.38 -6.93
N GLY A 214 -18.24 -6.87 -5.81
CA GLY A 214 -18.21 -6.13 -4.56
C GLY A 214 -17.39 -4.83 -4.62
N ILE A 215 -16.30 -4.80 -5.38
CA ILE A 215 -15.50 -3.58 -5.59
C ILE A 215 -16.34 -2.53 -6.31
N ILE A 216 -17.04 -2.92 -7.39
CA ILE A 216 -17.85 -2.00 -8.21
C ILE A 216 -19.07 -1.50 -7.44
N HIS A 217 -19.67 -2.33 -6.59
CA HIS A 217 -20.80 -1.94 -5.75
C HIS A 217 -20.39 -1.28 -4.43
N GLY A 218 -19.08 -1.12 -4.18
CA GLY A 218 -18.56 -0.45 -2.98
C GLY A 218 -18.75 -1.23 -1.68
N THR A 219 -19.02 -2.54 -1.74
CA THR A 219 -19.09 -3.41 -0.56
C THR A 219 -17.71 -3.90 -0.12
N THR A 220 -16.73 -3.88 -1.02
CA THR A 220 -15.33 -4.18 -0.71
C THR A 220 -14.39 -3.36 -1.60
N ASP A 221 -13.09 -3.62 -1.51
CA ASP A 221 -12.06 -2.98 -2.33
C ASP A 221 -11.02 -3.99 -2.85
N VAL A 222 -10.09 -3.51 -3.68
CA VAL A 222 -9.16 -4.36 -4.42
C VAL A 222 -8.26 -5.20 -3.50
N ARG A 223 -8.05 -4.81 -2.23
CA ARG A 223 -7.22 -5.58 -1.27
C ARG A 223 -7.72 -7.01 -1.10
N GLU A 224 -9.02 -7.27 -1.25
CA GLU A 224 -9.57 -8.63 -1.21
C GLU A 224 -9.03 -9.52 -2.34
N VAL A 225 -8.76 -8.96 -3.52
CA VAL A 225 -8.13 -9.71 -4.63
C VAL A 225 -6.73 -10.17 -4.20
N TYR A 226 -5.95 -9.29 -3.58
CA TYR A 226 -4.61 -9.63 -3.10
C TYR A 226 -4.66 -10.64 -1.95
N HIS A 227 -5.57 -10.47 -0.98
CA HIS A 227 -5.77 -11.44 0.08
C HIS A 227 -6.14 -12.83 -0.46
N PHE A 228 -7.03 -12.88 -1.46
CA PHE A 228 -7.43 -14.13 -2.08
C PHE A 228 -6.25 -14.82 -2.80
N TYR A 229 -5.54 -14.13 -3.68
CA TYR A 229 -4.48 -14.74 -4.51
C TYR A 229 -3.14 -14.91 -3.80
N ASP A 230 -2.72 -13.99 -2.93
CA ASP A 230 -1.39 -14.06 -2.31
C ASP A 230 -1.42 -14.81 -0.97
N ASN A 231 -2.55 -14.83 -0.26
CA ASN A 231 -2.66 -15.49 1.05
C ASN A 231 -3.47 -16.79 1.00
N TYR A 232 -4.71 -16.74 0.50
CA TYR A 232 -5.62 -17.89 0.56
C TYR A 232 -5.25 -19.00 -0.45
N LEU A 233 -5.21 -18.68 -1.74
CA LEU A 233 -4.98 -19.67 -2.80
C LEU A 233 -3.68 -20.50 -2.62
N PRO A 234 -2.52 -19.90 -2.28
CA PRO A 234 -1.27 -20.66 -2.14
C PRO A 234 -1.28 -21.62 -0.95
N TYR A 235 -2.12 -21.37 0.06
CA TYR A 235 -2.33 -22.27 1.19
C TYR A 235 -3.42 -23.30 0.91
N ALA A 236 -4.49 -22.89 0.22
CA ALA A 236 -5.66 -23.73 -0.02
C ALA A 236 -5.48 -24.71 -1.18
N LEU A 237 -4.74 -24.34 -2.23
CA LEU A 237 -4.64 -25.10 -3.46
C LEU A 237 -3.27 -25.80 -3.61
N PRO A 238 -3.23 -27.03 -4.14
CA PRO A 238 -1.99 -27.68 -4.53
C PRO A 238 -1.18 -26.85 -5.56
N PRO A 239 0.16 -26.89 -5.51
CA PRO A 239 0.98 -26.27 -6.54
C PRO A 239 0.65 -26.79 -7.94
N GLY A 240 0.50 -25.87 -8.91
CA GLY A 240 0.18 -26.21 -10.30
C GLY A 240 -1.32 -26.25 -10.62
N THR A 241 -2.20 -26.01 -9.63
CA THR A 241 -3.64 -25.86 -9.89
C THR A 241 -3.93 -24.65 -10.78
N GLU A 242 -4.78 -24.86 -11.78
CA GLU A 242 -5.37 -23.82 -12.63
C GLU A 242 -6.84 -23.63 -12.24
N LEU A 243 -7.31 -22.38 -12.30
CA LEU A 243 -8.70 -22.01 -12.06
C LEU A 243 -9.34 -21.53 -13.36
N LEU A 244 -10.63 -21.80 -13.54
CA LEU A 244 -11.40 -21.30 -14.66
C LEU A 244 -11.88 -19.88 -14.39
N GLY A 245 -11.32 -18.89 -15.08
CA GLY A 245 -11.74 -17.50 -14.98
C GLY A 245 -13.12 -17.28 -15.60
N ILE A 246 -14.08 -16.85 -14.80
CA ILE A 246 -15.45 -16.62 -15.28
C ILE A 246 -15.58 -15.18 -15.77
N LEU A 247 -15.96 -15.01 -17.04
CA LEU A 247 -16.41 -13.74 -17.59
C LEU A 247 -17.93 -13.60 -17.46
N CYS A 248 -18.67 -14.70 -17.64
CA CYS A 248 -20.11 -14.82 -17.41
C CYS A 248 -20.51 -16.31 -17.33
N ASN A 249 -21.69 -16.61 -16.79
CA ASN A 249 -22.31 -17.94 -16.83
C ASN A 249 -23.85 -17.82 -17.04
N HIS A 250 -24.57 -18.93 -16.94
CA HIS A 250 -26.03 -18.98 -17.13
C HIS A 250 -26.85 -18.65 -15.88
N ASP A 251 -26.27 -18.76 -14.67
CA ASP A 251 -26.97 -18.52 -13.40
C ASP A 251 -26.92 -17.07 -12.95
N GLU A 252 -25.79 -16.41 -13.17
CA GLU A 252 -25.51 -15.06 -12.73
C GLU A 252 -26.16 -14.02 -13.65
N ARG A 253 -26.26 -12.79 -13.16
CA ARG A 253 -26.59 -11.66 -14.02
C ARG A 253 -25.49 -11.48 -15.06
N ARG A 254 -25.87 -11.02 -16.26
CA ARG A 254 -24.91 -10.68 -17.31
C ARG A 254 -23.85 -9.71 -16.78
N ALA A 255 -22.61 -9.92 -17.17
CA ALA A 255 -21.47 -9.13 -16.70
C ALA A 255 -21.65 -7.62 -16.95
N LEU A 256 -22.32 -7.24 -18.05
CA LEU A 256 -22.67 -5.85 -18.32
C LEU A 256 -23.60 -5.25 -17.25
N ASN A 257 -24.58 -6.01 -16.77
CA ASN A 257 -25.49 -5.57 -15.72
C ASN A 257 -24.84 -5.55 -14.34
N THR A 258 -23.94 -6.49 -14.07
CA THR A 258 -23.22 -6.58 -12.81
C THR A 258 -22.20 -5.45 -12.68
N PHE A 259 -21.40 -5.21 -13.72
CA PHE A 259 -20.24 -4.31 -13.65
C PHE A 259 -20.47 -2.94 -14.31
N GLY A 260 -21.53 -2.78 -15.10
CA GLY A 260 -21.72 -1.64 -15.98
C GLY A 260 -20.73 -1.62 -17.15
N HIS A 261 -20.97 -0.76 -18.15
CA HIS A 261 -20.16 -0.68 -19.38
C HIS A 261 -18.65 -0.50 -19.14
N ARG A 262 -18.29 0.25 -18.09
CA ARG A 262 -16.90 0.63 -17.80
C ARG A 262 -16.24 -0.32 -16.79
N GLY A 263 -16.94 -0.66 -15.70
CA GLY A 263 -16.42 -1.61 -14.71
C GLY A 263 -16.13 -2.98 -15.30
N LEU A 264 -16.93 -3.41 -16.29
CA LEU A 264 -16.75 -4.66 -17.03
C LEU A 264 -15.33 -4.79 -17.62
N ARG A 265 -14.79 -3.70 -18.18
CA ARG A 265 -13.46 -3.71 -18.81
C ARG A 265 -12.38 -4.08 -17.81
N ALA A 266 -12.39 -3.44 -16.63
CA ALA A 266 -11.44 -3.72 -15.57
C ALA A 266 -11.54 -5.16 -15.06
N ALA A 267 -12.77 -5.65 -14.82
CA ALA A 267 -13.02 -7.01 -14.36
C ALA A 267 -12.53 -8.07 -15.37
N ILE A 268 -12.89 -7.94 -16.64
CA ILE A 268 -12.45 -8.86 -17.70
C ILE A 268 -10.94 -8.84 -17.85
N GLY A 269 -10.34 -7.65 -17.86
CA GLY A 269 -8.90 -7.49 -18.01
C GLY A 269 -8.13 -8.21 -16.90
N LEU A 270 -8.56 -8.02 -15.65
CA LEU A 270 -7.98 -8.69 -14.49
C LEU A 270 -8.17 -10.21 -14.58
N THR A 271 -9.37 -10.70 -14.91
CA THR A 271 -9.65 -12.13 -15.06
C THR A 271 -8.76 -12.80 -16.10
N ILE A 272 -8.55 -12.15 -17.26
CA ILE A 272 -7.68 -12.65 -18.34
C ILE A 272 -6.19 -12.65 -17.94
N PHE A 273 -5.76 -11.68 -17.15
CA PHE A 273 -4.39 -11.66 -16.65
C PHE A 273 -4.13 -12.79 -15.64
N MET A 274 -5.09 -13.03 -14.74
CA MET A 274 -4.93 -13.99 -13.65
C MET A 274 -5.20 -15.44 -14.03
N ASN A 275 -6.01 -15.72 -15.07
CA ASN A 275 -6.40 -17.08 -15.43
C ASN A 275 -5.89 -17.45 -16.84
N ASN A 276 -5.48 -18.71 -17.02
CA ASN A 276 -5.09 -19.27 -18.32
C ASN A 276 -6.25 -19.87 -19.10
N ILE A 277 -7.35 -20.15 -18.42
CA ILE A 277 -8.58 -20.66 -19.01
C ILE A 277 -9.68 -19.69 -18.62
N ILE A 278 -10.44 -19.23 -19.60
CA ILE A 278 -11.58 -18.35 -19.38
C ILE A 278 -12.86 -19.00 -19.93
N MET A 279 -13.98 -18.73 -19.27
CA MET A 279 -15.31 -19.11 -19.72
C MET A 279 -16.13 -17.85 -19.93
N ASP A 280 -16.70 -17.73 -21.11
CA ASP A 280 -17.73 -16.73 -21.42
C ASP A 280 -19.04 -17.44 -21.77
N TYR A 281 -20.14 -16.71 -21.65
CA TYR A 281 -21.49 -17.18 -21.95
C TYR A 281 -22.06 -16.38 -23.11
N GLU A 282 -22.64 -17.06 -24.09
CA GLU A 282 -23.22 -16.47 -25.31
C GLU A 282 -24.07 -15.24 -25.00
N GLY A 283 -23.88 -14.14 -25.74
CA GLY A 283 -24.56 -12.85 -25.53
C GLY A 283 -23.74 -11.80 -24.77
N SER A 284 -22.69 -12.21 -24.04
CA SER A 284 -21.81 -11.28 -23.31
C SER A 284 -21.04 -10.34 -24.23
N ALA A 285 -20.53 -10.86 -25.35
CA ALA A 285 -19.74 -10.09 -26.31
C ALA A 285 -20.61 -9.11 -27.12
N GLU A 286 -21.86 -9.50 -27.37
CA GLU A 286 -22.90 -8.73 -28.03
C GLU A 286 -23.45 -7.61 -27.13
N GLY A 287 -23.17 -7.66 -25.83
CA GLY A 287 -23.59 -6.67 -24.85
C GLY A 287 -25.01 -6.89 -24.36
N GLU A 288 -25.45 -8.14 -24.25
CA GLU A 288 -26.71 -8.48 -23.59
C GLU A 288 -26.67 -8.11 -22.11
N SER A 289 -27.74 -7.47 -21.65
CA SER A 289 -27.89 -7.03 -20.27
C SER A 289 -28.85 -7.93 -19.48
N TRP A 290 -29.89 -8.49 -20.09
CA TRP A 290 -30.89 -9.30 -19.40
C TRP A 290 -30.43 -10.74 -19.12
N LYS A 291 -30.94 -11.30 -18.01
CA LYS A 291 -30.84 -12.73 -17.71
C LYS A 291 -31.79 -13.48 -18.64
N VAL A 292 -31.29 -14.47 -19.39
CA VAL A 292 -32.13 -15.34 -20.21
C VAL A 292 -32.82 -16.33 -19.25
N PHE A 293 -34.14 -16.20 -19.10
CA PHE A 293 -34.93 -17.19 -18.38
C PHE A 293 -35.30 -18.31 -19.37
N LEU A 294 -34.82 -19.53 -19.10
CA LEU A 294 -35.07 -20.73 -19.91
C LEU A 294 -36.57 -21.12 -19.96
N ASP A 295 -37.37 -20.53 -19.07
CA ASP A 295 -38.77 -20.84 -18.80
C ASP A 295 -39.72 -20.39 -19.94
N ASN A 296 -39.26 -19.60 -20.92
CA ASN A 296 -40.09 -18.99 -21.97
C ASN A 296 -39.37 -18.89 -23.34
N ILE A 297 -39.01 -20.01 -23.96
CA ILE A 297 -38.33 -19.99 -25.27
C ILE A 297 -39.35 -19.94 -26.41
N TYR A 298 -39.66 -18.70 -26.84
CA TYR A 298 -39.76 -18.34 -28.25
C TYR A 298 -38.69 -17.27 -28.50
N VAL A 299 -37.45 -17.67 -28.73
CA VAL A 299 -36.35 -16.74 -29.02
C VAL A 299 -36.51 -16.26 -30.46
N ASN A 300 -37.07 -15.06 -30.61
CA ASN A 300 -37.06 -14.35 -31.89
C ASN A 300 -35.70 -13.66 -32.06
N TRP A 301 -34.79 -14.31 -32.79
CA TRP A 301 -33.45 -13.79 -33.08
C TRP A 301 -33.44 -12.36 -33.67
N ASN A 302 -34.51 -11.94 -34.35
CA ASN A 302 -34.62 -10.58 -34.89
C ASN A 302 -34.88 -9.51 -33.79
N GLN A 303 -35.42 -9.88 -32.64
CA GLN A 303 -35.57 -8.96 -31.49
C GLN A 303 -34.26 -8.82 -30.68
N PHE A 304 -33.41 -9.86 -30.68
CA PHE A 304 -32.08 -9.83 -30.04
C PHE A 304 -31.15 -8.79 -30.69
N GLU A 305 -31.22 -8.62 -32.02
CA GLU A 305 -30.38 -7.65 -32.73
C GLU A 305 -30.63 -6.19 -32.31
N TYR A 306 -31.86 -5.83 -31.93
CA TYR A 306 -32.24 -4.44 -31.62
C TYR A 306 -31.88 -4.00 -30.19
N ALA A 307 -31.65 -4.93 -29.27
CA ALA A 307 -31.44 -4.63 -27.86
C ALA A 307 -29.97 -4.83 -27.41
N ALA A 308 -29.14 -5.46 -28.23
CA ALA A 308 -27.73 -5.74 -27.94
C ALA A 308 -26.86 -4.46 -28.01
N HIS A 309 -26.12 -4.14 -26.94
CA HIS A 309 -25.14 -3.06 -26.95
C HIS A 309 -23.81 -3.53 -27.58
N ARG A 310 -23.78 -3.65 -28.92
CA ARG A 310 -22.61 -4.12 -29.70
C ARG A 310 -21.33 -3.26 -29.58
N SER A 311 -21.34 -2.20 -28.78
CA SER A 311 -20.16 -1.37 -28.51
C SER A 311 -19.02 -2.12 -27.79
N LEU A 312 -19.31 -3.29 -27.21
CA LEU A 312 -18.35 -4.14 -26.51
C LEU A 312 -17.71 -5.22 -27.39
N GLU A 313 -18.26 -5.52 -28.56
CA GLU A 313 -17.81 -6.64 -29.39
C GLU A 313 -16.34 -6.50 -29.80
N SER A 314 -15.94 -5.29 -30.20
CA SER A 314 -14.54 -4.99 -30.53
C SER A 314 -13.61 -5.17 -29.33
N PHE A 315 -14.07 -4.82 -28.13
CA PHE A 315 -13.31 -5.01 -26.89
C PHE A 315 -13.10 -6.51 -26.61
N TYR A 316 -14.17 -7.31 -26.56
CA TYR A 316 -14.06 -8.75 -26.32
C TYR A 316 -13.19 -9.43 -27.37
N ARG A 317 -13.38 -9.12 -28.66
CA ARG A 317 -12.57 -9.67 -29.76
C ARG A 317 -11.09 -9.39 -29.57
N GLN A 318 -10.72 -8.17 -29.19
CA GLN A 318 -9.33 -7.80 -28.90
C GLN A 318 -8.77 -8.57 -27.70
N TRP A 319 -9.55 -8.70 -26.63
CA TRP A 319 -9.13 -9.40 -25.41
C TRP A 319 -9.05 -10.92 -25.57
N TYR A 320 -9.93 -11.54 -26.36
CA TYR A 320 -9.81 -12.94 -26.75
C TYR A 320 -8.57 -13.21 -27.59
N ARG A 321 -8.27 -12.31 -28.53
CA ARG A 321 -7.02 -12.38 -29.29
C ARG A 321 -5.81 -12.20 -28.37
N PHE A 322 -5.86 -11.24 -27.44
CA PHE A 322 -4.81 -11.02 -26.45
C PHE A 322 -4.57 -12.28 -25.61
N HIS A 323 -5.62 -12.86 -25.04
CA HIS A 323 -5.55 -14.07 -24.21
C HIS A 323 -5.00 -15.28 -24.99
N ARG A 324 -5.43 -15.46 -26.24
CA ARG A 324 -4.97 -16.56 -27.10
C ARG A 324 -3.47 -16.49 -27.40
N ILE A 325 -2.95 -15.28 -27.63
CA ILE A 325 -1.54 -15.05 -28.00
C ILE A 325 -0.63 -15.02 -26.76
N ASN A 326 -1.12 -14.49 -25.64
CA ASN A 326 -0.33 -14.18 -24.46
C ASN A 326 -0.61 -15.16 -23.31
N LYS A 327 -0.39 -16.45 -23.56
CA LYS A 327 -0.53 -17.49 -22.54
C LYS A 327 0.62 -17.43 -21.54
N GLY A 328 0.34 -17.63 -20.27
CA GLY A 328 1.36 -17.57 -19.23
C GLY A 328 0.82 -17.15 -17.86
N LYS A 329 1.69 -17.17 -16.85
CA LYS A 329 1.28 -17.03 -15.46
C LYS A 329 1.16 -15.56 -15.05
N GLY A 330 0.02 -15.21 -14.46
CA GLY A 330 -0.23 -13.91 -13.85
C GLY A 330 0.19 -13.87 -12.37
N TYR A 331 0.68 -12.72 -11.94
CA TYR A 331 0.97 -12.39 -10.55
C TYR A 331 0.40 -11.00 -10.24
N LEU A 332 -0.06 -10.79 -9.02
CA LEU A 332 -0.50 -9.46 -8.59
C LEU A 332 0.70 -8.59 -8.23
N ILE A 333 0.59 -7.30 -8.54
CA ILE A 333 1.55 -6.26 -8.11
C ILE A 333 0.76 -5.12 -7.49
N TRP A 334 1.25 -4.54 -6.39
CA TRP A 334 0.48 -3.53 -5.67
C TRP A 334 0.51 -2.19 -6.41
N ALA A 335 -0.67 -1.60 -6.67
CA ALA A 335 -0.80 -0.33 -7.38
C ALA A 335 -0.75 0.92 -6.46
N ASN A 336 -0.62 0.71 -5.15
CA ASN A 336 -0.74 1.77 -4.13
C ASN A 336 -2.08 2.53 -4.17
N ASN A 337 -3.16 1.82 -4.49
CA ASN A 337 -4.50 2.36 -4.63
C ASN A 337 -5.53 1.27 -4.30
N THR A 338 -6.56 1.58 -3.51
CA THR A 338 -7.58 0.61 -3.08
C THR A 338 -8.65 0.33 -4.12
N GLN A 339 -8.73 1.14 -5.19
CA GLN A 339 -9.71 1.03 -6.26
C GLN A 339 -9.07 0.65 -7.62
N VAL A 340 -7.77 0.35 -7.63
CA VAL A 340 -7.06 -0.08 -8.84
C VAL A 340 -6.31 -1.38 -8.59
N ALA A 341 -6.61 -2.41 -9.37
CA ALA A 341 -5.84 -3.65 -9.38
C ALA A 341 -4.69 -3.54 -10.37
N ALA A 342 -3.55 -4.15 -10.06
CA ALA A 342 -2.50 -4.33 -11.04
C ALA A 342 -1.96 -5.75 -11.00
N SER A 343 -1.58 -6.24 -12.17
CA SER A 343 -1.04 -7.58 -12.34
C SER A 343 0.02 -7.60 -13.41
N ILE A 344 0.95 -8.53 -13.30
CA ILE A 344 2.01 -8.79 -14.27
C ILE A 344 1.84 -10.22 -14.80
N LYS A 345 1.79 -10.39 -16.13
CA LYS A 345 1.65 -11.67 -16.80
C LYS A 345 2.94 -12.01 -17.53
N PHE A 346 3.60 -13.07 -17.09
CA PHE A 346 4.80 -13.61 -17.72
C PHE A 346 4.37 -14.59 -18.81
N THR A 347 4.60 -14.20 -20.06
CA THR A 347 4.34 -15.05 -21.24
C THR A 347 5.66 -15.50 -21.86
N GLU A 348 5.59 -16.36 -22.86
CA GLU A 348 6.77 -16.88 -23.56
C GLU A 348 7.65 -15.79 -24.20
N HIS A 349 7.03 -14.72 -24.72
CA HIS A 349 7.74 -13.70 -25.50
C HIS A 349 7.66 -12.29 -24.92
N THR A 350 6.75 -12.03 -23.99
CA THR A 350 6.52 -10.66 -23.48
C THR A 350 6.03 -10.71 -22.04
N ILE A 351 6.56 -9.83 -21.19
CA ILE A 351 6.04 -9.62 -19.84
C ILE A 351 5.08 -8.43 -19.92
N TRP A 352 3.81 -8.68 -19.64
CA TRP A 352 2.77 -7.65 -19.68
C TRP A 352 2.46 -7.17 -18.28
N ILE A 353 2.25 -5.87 -18.13
CA ILE A 353 1.72 -5.27 -16.90
C ILE A 353 0.35 -4.69 -17.23
N GLY A 354 -0.67 -5.18 -16.54
CA GLY A 354 -2.05 -4.72 -16.65
C GLY A 354 -2.47 -3.95 -15.39
N ILE A 355 -3.06 -2.78 -15.58
CA ILE A 355 -3.58 -1.90 -14.53
C ILE A 355 -5.07 -1.72 -14.78
N PHE A 356 -5.92 -2.04 -13.80
CA PHE A 356 -7.37 -2.15 -13.94
C PHE A 356 -8.07 -1.25 -12.92
N ASN A 357 -8.68 -0.18 -13.41
CA ASN A 357 -9.33 0.85 -12.62
C ASN A 357 -10.80 0.49 -12.36
N PHE A 358 -11.17 0.36 -11.10
CA PHE A 358 -12.55 0.18 -10.66
C PHE A 358 -13.19 1.49 -10.17
N ALA A 359 -12.41 2.56 -9.98
CA ALA A 359 -12.90 3.86 -9.53
C ALA A 359 -13.60 4.64 -10.63
N ASP A 360 -14.62 5.43 -10.25
CA ASP A 360 -15.35 6.33 -11.16
C ASP A 360 -14.63 7.65 -11.49
N SER A 361 -13.31 7.61 -11.47
CA SER A 361 -12.43 8.72 -11.86
C SER A 361 -11.07 8.17 -12.33
N SER A 362 -10.31 8.99 -13.04
CA SER A 362 -8.95 8.62 -13.45
C SER A 362 -8.06 8.52 -12.22
N GLN A 363 -7.22 7.49 -12.17
CA GLN A 363 -6.40 7.21 -10.99
C GLN A 363 -4.92 7.29 -11.35
N ASN A 364 -4.16 7.97 -10.49
CA ASN A 364 -2.71 7.89 -10.48
C ASN A 364 -2.31 6.67 -9.65
N VAL A 365 -1.41 5.85 -10.18
CA VAL A 365 -0.94 4.63 -9.51
C VAL A 365 0.58 4.60 -9.42
N ALA A 366 1.07 3.90 -8.41
CA ALA A 366 2.48 3.66 -8.19
C ALA A 366 2.69 2.14 -8.02
N LEU A 367 3.07 1.48 -9.10
CA LEU A 367 3.22 0.03 -9.19
C LEU A 367 4.48 -0.43 -8.43
N GLN A 368 4.32 -1.45 -7.60
CA GLN A 368 5.37 -2.02 -6.74
C GLN A 368 5.66 -3.46 -7.13
N PHE A 369 6.95 -3.80 -7.23
CA PHE A 369 7.44 -5.12 -7.66
C PHE A 369 8.24 -5.83 -6.56
N ASP A 370 7.95 -5.52 -5.31
CA ASP A 370 8.62 -6.03 -4.11
C ASP A 370 8.10 -7.42 -3.66
N ASN A 371 7.10 -7.99 -4.35
CA ASN A 371 6.61 -9.33 -4.08
C ASN A 371 7.71 -10.38 -4.40
N PRO A 372 8.21 -11.14 -3.41
CA PRO A 372 9.31 -12.10 -3.60
C PRO A 372 8.95 -13.27 -4.51
N ARG A 373 7.67 -13.51 -4.80
CA ARG A 373 7.22 -14.54 -5.74
C ARG A 373 7.34 -14.13 -7.21
N LEU A 374 7.64 -12.86 -7.48
CA LEU A 374 7.81 -12.39 -8.86
C LEU A 374 9.09 -12.98 -9.47
N PRO A 375 9.01 -13.65 -10.64
CA PRO A 375 10.17 -14.22 -11.32
C PRO A 375 10.98 -13.14 -12.06
N ILE A 376 11.51 -12.17 -11.31
CA ILE A 376 12.35 -11.09 -11.79
C ILE A 376 13.72 -11.24 -11.14
N ALA A 377 14.75 -11.54 -11.93
CA ALA A 377 16.11 -11.69 -11.42
C ALA A 377 16.77 -10.31 -11.22
N ASP A 378 17.60 -10.19 -10.20
CA ASP A 378 18.19 -8.92 -9.76
C ASP A 378 19.10 -8.26 -10.81
N ASP A 379 19.81 -9.08 -11.58
CA ASP A 379 20.80 -8.74 -12.59
C ASP A 379 20.22 -8.55 -14.01
N THR A 380 18.91 -8.73 -14.16
CA THR A 380 18.25 -8.52 -15.45
C THR A 380 17.98 -7.05 -15.72
N TYR A 381 18.06 -6.65 -16.98
CA TYR A 381 17.83 -5.28 -17.43
C TYR A 381 16.50 -5.22 -18.17
N PHE A 382 15.70 -4.20 -17.90
CA PHE A 382 14.38 -4.05 -18.47
C PHE A 382 14.17 -2.68 -19.08
N LYS A 383 13.46 -2.68 -20.20
CA LYS A 383 12.89 -1.51 -20.85
C LYS A 383 11.37 -1.57 -20.68
N VAL A 384 10.82 -0.59 -19.99
CA VAL A 384 9.37 -0.41 -19.83
C VAL A 384 8.85 0.32 -21.05
N VAL A 385 7.88 -0.28 -21.73
CA VAL A 385 7.28 0.24 -22.96
C VAL A 385 5.79 0.44 -22.72
N ASP A 386 5.32 1.64 -23.01
CA ASP A 386 3.90 1.88 -23.19
C ASP A 386 3.53 1.58 -24.66
N PRO A 387 2.73 0.54 -24.96
CA PRO A 387 2.44 0.12 -26.34
C PRO A 387 1.78 1.21 -27.18
N VAL A 388 1.11 2.17 -26.54
CA VAL A 388 0.41 3.26 -27.23
C VAL A 388 1.32 4.48 -27.36
N TYR A 389 1.99 4.87 -26.28
CA TYR A 389 2.73 6.14 -26.24
C TYR A 389 4.19 6.00 -26.69
N SER A 390 4.92 5.01 -26.20
CA SER A 390 6.37 4.90 -26.43
C SER A 390 6.77 4.78 -27.90
N PRO A 391 6.05 4.04 -28.78
CA PRO A 391 6.39 4.00 -30.21
C PRO A 391 6.33 5.36 -30.91
N ILE A 392 5.45 6.25 -30.45
CA ILE A 392 5.21 7.58 -30.99
C ILE A 392 6.20 8.59 -30.40
N THR A 393 6.32 8.62 -29.07
CA THR A 393 7.16 9.60 -28.37
C THR A 393 8.63 9.24 -28.39
N LYS A 394 8.98 7.97 -28.65
CA LYS A 394 10.32 7.41 -28.45
C LYS A 394 10.84 7.53 -27.01
N HIS A 395 9.94 7.77 -26.05
CA HIS A 395 10.28 7.80 -24.64
C HIS A 395 10.03 6.42 -24.01
N TYR A 396 11.07 5.92 -23.36
CA TYR A 396 11.11 4.63 -22.66
C TYR A 396 11.66 4.85 -21.26
N SER A 397 11.38 3.91 -20.35
CA SER A 397 11.98 3.92 -19.02
C SER A 397 12.78 2.65 -18.77
N TYR A 398 13.98 2.79 -18.23
CA TYR A 398 14.94 1.70 -18.09
C TYR A 398 15.19 1.38 -16.62
N PHE A 399 15.16 0.09 -16.27
CA PHE A 399 15.30 -0.39 -14.90
C PHE A 399 16.13 -1.67 -14.85
N THR A 400 17.03 -1.79 -13.88
CA THR A 400 17.55 -3.11 -13.49
C THR A 400 16.51 -3.87 -12.66
N GLY A 401 16.64 -5.20 -12.54
CA GLY A 401 15.76 -6.02 -11.73
C GLY A 401 15.77 -5.61 -10.25
N LYS A 402 16.96 -5.30 -9.71
CA LYS A 402 17.10 -4.70 -8.37
C LYS A 402 16.35 -3.38 -8.23
N GLU A 403 16.50 -2.48 -9.19
CA GLU A 403 15.80 -1.20 -9.16
C GLU A 403 14.30 -1.37 -9.25
N LEU A 404 13.82 -2.29 -10.10
CA LEU A 404 12.39 -2.52 -10.28
C LEU A 404 11.74 -2.98 -8.96
N LYS A 405 12.40 -3.86 -8.19
CA LYS A 405 11.95 -4.32 -6.87
C LYS A 405 12.00 -3.24 -5.79
N ALA A 406 12.92 -2.28 -5.91
CA ALA A 406 13.14 -1.23 -4.91
C ALA A 406 12.45 0.11 -5.23
N SER A 407 11.98 0.29 -6.46
CA SER A 407 11.38 1.52 -6.97
C SER A 407 9.92 1.31 -7.38
N LYS A 408 9.29 2.38 -7.85
CA LYS A 408 7.90 2.36 -8.28
C LYS A 408 7.79 2.82 -9.73
N ILE A 409 6.93 2.16 -10.50
CA ILE A 409 6.53 2.66 -11.82
C ILE A 409 5.25 3.48 -11.64
N TYR A 410 5.33 4.76 -11.95
CA TYR A 410 4.18 5.66 -11.90
C TYR A 410 3.43 5.61 -13.23
N SER A 411 2.11 5.51 -13.16
CA SER A 411 1.26 5.55 -14.35
C SER A 411 -0.10 6.16 -14.03
N VAL A 412 -0.86 6.46 -15.08
CA VAL A 412 -2.23 6.95 -14.98
C VAL A 412 -3.13 5.99 -15.75
N VAL A 413 -4.17 5.51 -15.08
CA VAL A 413 -5.22 4.72 -15.71
C VAL A 413 -6.48 5.58 -15.84
N SER A 414 -6.93 5.77 -17.07
CA SER A 414 -8.07 6.65 -17.35
C SER A 414 -9.37 6.04 -16.84
N TYR A 415 -10.31 6.91 -16.45
CA TYR A 415 -11.69 6.49 -16.17
C TYR A 415 -12.40 5.93 -17.41
N THR A 416 -12.07 6.41 -18.61
CA THR A 416 -12.77 6.02 -19.84
C THR A 416 -12.38 4.63 -20.32
N ASP A 417 -11.10 4.30 -20.29
CA ASP A 417 -10.58 3.03 -20.77
C ASP A 417 -10.61 1.96 -19.69
N ARG A 418 -10.47 2.38 -18.42
CA ARG A 418 -10.40 1.55 -17.20
C ARG A 418 -9.26 0.52 -17.19
N ILE A 419 -8.50 0.41 -18.28
CA ILE A 419 -7.37 -0.50 -18.40
C ILE A 419 -6.19 0.26 -18.99
N LYS A 420 -5.01 0.02 -18.42
CA LYS A 420 -3.73 0.45 -18.97
C LYS A 420 -2.82 -0.77 -19.08
N LEU A 421 -2.21 -0.94 -20.25
CA LEU A 421 -1.22 -1.98 -20.52
C LEU A 421 0.15 -1.36 -20.67
N LEU A 422 1.15 -1.96 -20.03
CA LEU A 422 2.57 -1.70 -20.25
C LEU A 422 3.26 -3.04 -20.60
N LYS A 423 4.41 -2.96 -21.24
CA LYS A 423 5.31 -4.11 -21.44
C LYS A 423 6.58 -3.89 -20.64
N LEU A 424 7.07 -4.96 -20.06
CA LEU A 424 8.39 -5.05 -19.48
C LEU A 424 9.25 -5.93 -20.40
N GLU A 425 10.09 -5.30 -21.22
CA GLU A 425 10.91 -6.00 -22.21
C GLU A 425 12.31 -6.23 -21.64
N PRO A 426 12.77 -7.48 -21.49
CA PRO A 426 14.16 -7.77 -21.13
C PRO A 426 15.12 -7.22 -22.19
N VAL A 427 16.23 -6.64 -21.74
CA VAL A 427 17.29 -6.08 -22.59
C VAL A 427 18.49 -7.02 -22.54
N SER A 428 18.83 -7.63 -23.68
CA SER A 428 19.95 -8.55 -23.80
C SER A 428 21.31 -7.85 -24.00
N ASP A 429 21.32 -6.73 -24.73
CA ASP A 429 22.51 -5.89 -24.93
C ASP A 429 22.32 -4.52 -24.30
N VAL A 430 23.03 -4.29 -23.20
CA VAL A 430 22.96 -3.07 -22.40
C VAL A 430 23.90 -1.99 -22.93
N ALA A 431 24.96 -2.34 -23.66
CA ALA A 431 25.99 -1.39 -24.10
C ALA A 431 25.45 -0.15 -24.83
N PRO A 432 24.53 -0.26 -25.82
CA PRO A 432 23.99 0.92 -26.50
C PRO A 432 23.01 1.74 -25.63
N LEU A 433 22.47 1.14 -24.57
CA LEU A 433 21.47 1.74 -23.69
C LEU A 433 22.06 2.17 -22.34
N TYR A 434 23.35 1.95 -22.10
CA TYR A 434 24.00 2.16 -20.82
C TYR A 434 23.77 3.58 -20.27
N SER A 435 23.93 4.60 -21.13
CA SER A 435 23.64 5.99 -20.77
C SER A 435 22.17 6.20 -20.38
N GLU A 436 21.22 5.57 -21.06
CA GLU A 436 19.79 5.69 -20.73
C GLU A 436 19.46 5.08 -19.36
N PHE A 437 20.08 3.93 -19.02
CA PHE A 437 19.97 3.33 -17.69
C PHE A 437 20.54 4.24 -16.60
N LEU A 438 21.73 4.81 -16.83
CA LEU A 438 22.33 5.76 -15.87
C LEU A 438 21.43 7.00 -15.67
N ARG A 439 20.89 7.56 -16.76
CA ARG A 439 20.02 8.73 -16.71
C ARG A 439 18.76 8.46 -15.87
N ASP A 440 18.03 7.40 -16.17
CA ASP A 440 16.79 7.09 -15.47
C ASP A 440 17.08 6.70 -14.00
N SER A 441 18.19 6.00 -13.76
CA SER A 441 18.64 5.66 -12.40
C SER A 441 19.04 6.90 -11.60
N LEU A 442 19.65 7.91 -12.23
CA LEU A 442 19.96 9.19 -11.61
C LEU A 442 18.66 9.89 -11.16
N PHE A 443 17.64 9.94 -12.01
CA PHE A 443 16.33 10.51 -11.62
C PHE A 443 15.66 9.74 -10.49
N ARG A 444 15.85 8.42 -10.41
CA ARG A 444 15.33 7.63 -9.29
C ARG A 444 16.01 7.93 -7.97
N LEU A 445 17.27 8.39 -7.95
CA LEU A 445 17.95 8.75 -6.69
C LEU A 445 17.16 9.80 -5.89
N TYR A 446 16.44 10.72 -6.55
CA TYR A 446 15.62 11.73 -5.86
C TYR A 446 14.41 11.13 -5.15
N SER A 447 13.82 10.08 -5.72
CA SER A 447 12.61 9.45 -5.18
C SER A 447 12.89 8.38 -4.12
N ILE A 448 14.15 7.98 -3.92
CA ILE A 448 14.50 7.04 -2.84
C ILE A 448 14.25 7.69 -1.48
N SER A 449 13.27 7.19 -0.74
CA SER A 449 12.97 7.61 0.62
C SER A 449 13.63 6.71 1.67
N ASN A 450 13.72 5.40 1.41
CA ASN A 450 14.41 4.44 2.27
C ASN A 450 15.89 4.38 1.89
N PRO A 451 16.82 4.77 2.79
CA PRO A 451 18.26 4.68 2.56
C PRO A 451 18.73 3.33 2.03
N GLU A 452 18.18 2.21 2.51
CA GLU A 452 18.67 0.88 2.09
C GLU A 452 18.49 0.62 0.59
N ASN A 453 17.51 1.27 -0.06
CA ASN A 453 17.27 1.11 -1.49
C ASN A 453 18.34 1.78 -2.38
N PHE A 454 19.26 2.58 -1.82
CA PHE A 454 20.42 3.09 -2.56
C PHE A 454 21.28 1.95 -3.10
N LYS A 455 21.44 0.86 -2.35
CA LYS A 455 22.20 -0.32 -2.77
C LYS A 455 21.55 -1.08 -3.94
N SER A 456 20.32 -0.74 -4.29
CA SER A 456 19.61 -1.26 -5.45
C SER A 456 19.64 -0.32 -6.66
N ASN A 457 20.09 0.94 -6.49
CA ASN A 457 20.12 1.94 -7.56
C ASN A 457 21.33 1.74 -8.47
N PHE A 458 21.10 1.71 -9.77
CA PHE A 458 22.13 1.39 -10.76
C PHE A 458 23.24 2.45 -10.83
N MET A 459 22.87 3.73 -10.94
CA MET A 459 23.77 4.89 -10.92
C MET A 459 24.64 4.93 -9.65
N PHE A 460 24.07 4.61 -8.49
CA PHE A 460 24.82 4.53 -7.24
C PHE A 460 25.89 3.42 -7.27
N LEU A 461 25.51 2.22 -7.72
CA LEU A 461 26.40 1.07 -7.81
C LEU A 461 27.52 1.30 -8.83
N GLU A 462 27.19 1.83 -10.01
CA GLU A 462 28.17 2.18 -11.05
C GLU A 462 29.15 3.25 -10.55
N THR A 463 28.64 4.26 -9.85
CA THR A 463 29.51 5.29 -9.27
C THR A 463 30.47 4.69 -8.25
N ILE A 464 30.02 3.75 -7.40
CA ILE A 464 30.89 3.03 -6.46
C ILE A 464 31.96 2.23 -7.20
N ALA A 465 31.56 1.46 -8.22
CA ALA A 465 32.47 0.62 -9.01
C ALA A 465 33.60 1.43 -9.65
N HIS A 466 33.32 2.68 -10.03
CA HIS A 466 34.30 3.60 -10.62
C HIS A 466 34.95 4.57 -9.62
N SER A 467 34.72 4.41 -8.31
CA SER A 467 35.24 5.34 -7.28
C SER A 467 36.52 4.88 -6.58
N SER A 468 37.19 3.83 -7.05
CA SER A 468 38.41 3.30 -6.41
C SER A 468 39.55 4.32 -6.39
N THR A 469 39.76 5.06 -7.48
CA THR A 469 40.72 6.16 -7.59
C THR A 469 40.04 7.42 -8.13
N PHE A 470 40.66 8.59 -7.88
CA PHE A 470 40.16 9.86 -8.43
C PHE A 470 40.09 9.83 -9.97
N GLU A 471 41.11 9.29 -10.63
CA GLU A 471 41.17 9.18 -12.10
C GLU A 471 40.07 8.29 -12.69
N ALA A 472 39.76 7.16 -12.04
CA ALA A 472 38.68 6.28 -12.46
C ALA A 472 37.31 6.99 -12.35
N PHE A 473 37.10 7.70 -11.25
CA PHE A 473 35.87 8.45 -11.00
C PHE A 473 35.71 9.61 -11.98
N LEU A 474 36.80 10.33 -12.24
CA LEU A 474 36.87 11.42 -13.21
C LEU A 474 36.57 10.93 -14.63
N THR A 475 37.14 9.78 -15.02
CA THR A 475 36.89 9.16 -16.32
C THR A 475 35.40 8.78 -16.47
N PHE A 476 34.81 8.20 -15.43
CA PHE A 476 33.37 7.87 -15.41
C PHE A 476 32.51 9.14 -15.55
N LEU A 477 32.79 10.17 -14.76
CA LEU A 477 32.10 11.45 -14.84
C LEU A 477 32.20 12.08 -16.23
N LYS A 478 33.40 12.18 -16.80
CA LYS A 478 33.64 12.78 -18.11
C LYS A 478 32.86 12.04 -19.20
N ASN A 479 33.01 10.71 -19.27
CA ASN A 479 32.50 9.93 -20.40
C ASN A 479 31.00 9.65 -20.33
N HIS A 480 30.44 9.45 -19.13
CA HIS A 480 29.08 8.96 -18.96
C HIS A 480 28.10 9.98 -18.40
N ILE A 481 28.58 11.00 -17.66
CA ILE A 481 27.70 11.96 -16.98
C ILE A 481 27.78 13.34 -17.64
N ILE A 482 28.97 13.92 -17.69
CA ILE A 482 29.18 15.26 -18.22
C ILE A 482 28.95 15.27 -19.73
N ALA A 483 29.57 14.37 -20.48
CA ALA A 483 29.43 14.32 -21.95
C ALA A 483 27.99 14.04 -22.42
N GLN A 484 27.19 13.35 -21.62
CA GLN A 484 25.84 12.89 -22.02
C GLN A 484 24.71 13.79 -21.50
N PHE A 485 24.85 14.35 -20.29
CA PHE A 485 23.72 14.96 -19.57
C PHE A 485 23.95 16.42 -19.15
N TYR A 486 25.18 16.91 -19.18
CA TYR A 486 25.50 18.29 -18.79
C TYR A 486 25.54 19.20 -20.04
N PRO A 487 24.97 20.43 -20.00
CA PRO A 487 24.36 21.11 -18.86
C PRO A 487 22.85 20.86 -18.71
N GLN A 488 22.22 20.11 -19.61
CA GLN A 488 20.76 19.95 -19.67
C GLN A 488 20.13 19.50 -18.33
N TYR A 489 20.80 18.59 -17.62
CA TYR A 489 20.34 18.03 -16.35
C TYR A 489 21.21 18.45 -15.16
N LYS A 490 21.90 19.61 -15.25
CA LYS A 490 22.83 20.13 -14.25
C LYS A 490 22.31 20.02 -12.80
N ASN A 491 21.14 20.59 -12.52
CA ASN A 491 20.57 20.61 -11.16
C ASN A 491 20.30 19.20 -10.61
N PHE A 492 19.91 18.27 -11.48
CA PHE A 492 19.75 16.87 -11.08
C PHE A 492 21.14 16.32 -10.72
N ILE A 493 22.10 16.33 -11.63
CA ILE A 493 23.45 15.81 -11.39
C ILE A 493 24.03 16.31 -10.06
N GLU A 494 23.98 17.62 -9.80
CA GLU A 494 24.49 18.21 -8.55
C GLU A 494 23.86 17.61 -7.29
N ILE A 495 22.52 17.54 -7.22
CA ILE A 495 21.80 16.98 -6.07
C ILE A 495 21.99 15.45 -6.00
N GLY A 496 22.05 14.79 -7.15
CA GLY A 496 22.24 13.33 -7.26
C GLY A 496 23.58 12.92 -6.69
N PHE A 497 24.65 13.58 -7.12
CA PHE A 497 26.00 13.34 -6.60
C PHE A 497 26.15 13.75 -5.14
N LYS A 498 25.50 14.82 -4.68
CA LYS A 498 25.42 15.12 -3.24
C LYS A 498 24.90 13.90 -2.46
N ARG A 499 23.81 13.28 -2.92
CA ARG A 499 23.22 12.10 -2.27
C ARG A 499 24.13 10.88 -2.39
N ILE A 500 24.69 10.62 -3.56
CA ILE A 500 25.60 9.48 -3.79
C ILE A 500 26.78 9.57 -2.82
N LEU A 501 27.49 10.69 -2.78
CA LEU A 501 28.67 10.86 -1.92
C LEU A 501 28.33 10.73 -0.43
N PHE A 502 27.21 11.30 0.00
CA PHE A 502 26.72 11.14 1.37
C PHE A 502 26.46 9.67 1.73
N TYR A 503 25.77 8.92 0.86
CA TYR A 503 25.46 7.51 1.13
C TYR A 503 26.64 6.58 0.92
N MET A 504 27.64 6.95 0.10
CA MET A 504 28.93 6.25 0.06
C MET A 504 29.63 6.30 1.41
N PHE A 505 29.66 7.49 2.04
CA PHE A 505 30.16 7.62 3.42
C PHE A 505 29.28 6.86 4.41
N LYS A 506 27.95 7.04 4.36
CA LYS A 506 27.02 6.45 5.33
C LYS A 506 27.07 4.91 5.34
N PHE A 507 27.30 4.28 4.18
CA PHE A 507 27.43 2.83 4.06
C PHE A 507 28.88 2.33 4.18
N GLY A 508 29.85 3.22 4.42
CA GLY A 508 31.24 2.84 4.65
C GLY A 508 32.04 2.47 3.40
N PHE A 509 31.60 2.88 2.20
CA PHE A 509 32.36 2.67 0.95
C PHE A 509 33.57 3.59 0.83
N LYS A 510 33.51 4.80 1.40
CA LYS A 510 34.62 5.75 1.51
C LYS A 510 34.58 6.47 2.86
N SER A 511 35.74 6.91 3.36
CA SER A 511 35.77 7.72 4.58
C SER A 511 35.26 9.14 4.31
N GLY A 512 34.84 9.84 5.36
CA GLY A 512 34.39 11.24 5.23
C GLY A 512 35.51 12.14 4.68
N ASN A 513 36.75 11.91 5.10
CA ASN A 513 37.91 12.67 4.62
C ASN A 513 38.15 12.43 3.12
N ASP A 514 38.03 11.19 2.65
CA ASP A 514 38.19 10.88 1.22
C ASP A 514 37.12 11.56 0.36
N ILE A 515 35.88 11.64 0.88
CA ILE A 515 34.77 12.32 0.19
C ILE A 515 35.01 13.83 0.13
N VAL A 516 35.49 14.44 1.21
CA VAL A 516 35.82 15.87 1.24
C VAL A 516 36.96 16.17 0.27
N GLN A 517 38.03 15.36 0.30
CA GLN A 517 39.15 15.50 -0.64
C GLN A 517 38.69 15.36 -2.09
N LEU A 518 37.83 14.37 -2.38
CA LEU A 518 37.24 14.18 -3.70
C LEU A 518 36.46 15.42 -4.17
N ILE A 519 35.68 16.05 -3.29
CA ILE A 519 34.93 17.27 -3.61
C ILE A 519 35.87 18.45 -3.88
N ASP A 520 36.95 18.57 -3.12
CA ASP A 520 37.97 19.61 -3.30
C ASP A 520 38.73 19.42 -4.62
N ASP A 521 39.18 18.21 -4.92
CA ASP A 521 39.86 17.85 -6.17
C ASP A 521 38.96 18.12 -7.38
N LEU A 522 37.65 17.83 -7.29
CA LEU A 522 36.69 18.19 -8.34
C LEU A 522 36.56 19.70 -8.52
N ALA A 523 36.49 20.47 -7.42
CA ALA A 523 36.29 21.92 -7.45
C ALA A 523 37.50 22.68 -8.02
N GLU A 524 38.70 22.10 -7.91
CA GLU A 524 39.97 22.66 -8.39
C GLU A 524 40.37 22.14 -9.78
N HIS A 525 39.60 21.23 -10.37
CA HIS A 525 39.90 20.63 -11.67
C HIS A 525 39.80 21.64 -12.84
N ASP A 526 40.69 21.51 -13.84
CA ASP A 526 40.83 22.44 -14.98
C ASP A 526 39.59 22.53 -15.90
N ASP A 527 38.87 21.42 -16.08
CA ASP A 527 37.62 21.38 -16.84
C ASP A 527 36.51 22.17 -16.11
N THR A 528 35.99 23.20 -16.77
CA THR A 528 34.98 24.10 -16.21
C THR A 528 33.72 23.39 -15.73
N ASN A 529 33.23 22.39 -16.46
CA ASN A 529 32.00 21.68 -16.09
C ASN A 529 32.20 20.83 -14.83
N ILE A 530 33.39 20.26 -14.67
CA ILE A 530 33.75 19.43 -13.50
C ILE A 530 33.99 20.33 -12.29
N SER A 531 34.75 21.42 -12.47
CA SER A 531 34.97 22.42 -11.42
C SER A 531 33.64 23.01 -10.94
N ASP A 532 32.71 23.30 -11.85
CA ASP A 532 31.38 23.80 -11.48
C ASP A 532 30.58 22.79 -10.64
N LEU A 533 30.61 21.51 -11.02
CA LEU A 533 29.99 20.43 -10.25
C LEU A 533 30.61 20.32 -8.85
N GLY A 534 31.95 20.30 -8.77
CA GLY A 534 32.68 20.24 -7.50
C GLY A 534 32.37 21.43 -6.59
N LYS A 535 32.40 22.66 -7.14
CA LYS A 535 32.04 23.89 -6.42
C LYS A 535 30.59 23.88 -5.94
N SER A 536 29.65 23.38 -6.75
CA SER A 536 28.26 23.23 -6.33
C SER A 536 28.15 22.23 -5.18
N ILE A 537 28.70 21.02 -5.32
CA ILE A 537 28.66 20.01 -4.25
C ILE A 537 29.30 20.56 -2.95
N LYS A 538 30.43 21.27 -3.05
CA LYS A 538 31.07 21.93 -1.91
C LYS A 538 30.16 22.98 -1.27
N PHE A 539 29.54 23.85 -2.07
CA PHE A 539 28.57 24.84 -1.58
C PHE A 539 27.37 24.19 -0.88
N HIS A 540 26.88 23.06 -1.40
CA HIS A 540 25.76 22.33 -0.81
C HIS A 540 26.11 21.62 0.50
N ASN A 541 27.40 21.40 0.80
CA ASN A 541 27.91 20.72 2.00
C ASN A 541 28.67 21.65 2.97
N ARG A 542 28.78 22.96 2.70
CA ARG A 542 29.43 23.89 3.66
C ARG A 542 28.70 23.86 5.02
N PRO A 543 29.42 23.86 6.15
CA PRO A 543 28.81 23.91 7.48
C PRO A 543 28.01 25.21 7.68
N GLY A 544 27.25 25.28 8.76
CA GLY A 544 26.55 26.49 9.18
C GLY A 544 25.88 26.29 10.53
N PRO A 545 25.47 27.37 11.21
CA PRO A 545 25.03 27.27 12.59
C PRO A 545 23.67 26.59 12.72
N ILE A 546 23.48 25.96 13.87
CA ILE A 546 22.22 25.34 14.30
C ILE A 546 21.53 26.28 15.28
N ILE A 547 20.37 26.80 14.91
CA ILE A 547 19.63 27.75 15.73
C ILE A 547 18.46 27.04 16.41
N PHE A 548 18.46 27.03 17.74
CA PHE A 548 17.32 26.64 18.55
C PHE A 548 16.49 27.87 18.89
N VAL A 549 15.19 27.79 18.61
CA VAL A 549 14.22 28.83 18.97
C VAL A 549 13.29 28.24 20.02
N SER A 550 13.26 28.85 21.19
CA SER A 550 12.44 28.38 22.32
C SER A 550 11.91 29.53 23.15
N ALA A 551 10.75 29.33 23.77
CA ALA A 551 10.21 30.25 24.77
C ALA A 551 10.95 30.12 26.10
N GLU A 552 11.36 28.89 26.45
CA GLU A 552 12.13 28.62 27.65
C GLU A 552 13.47 27.99 27.33
N ALA A 553 14.53 28.46 27.99
CA ALA A 553 15.88 27.93 27.85
C ALA A 553 16.66 28.15 29.15
N GLU A 554 17.16 27.06 29.74
CA GLU A 554 18.17 27.14 30.79
C GLU A 554 19.42 27.85 30.23
N PRO A 555 20.11 28.73 30.99
CA PRO A 555 19.90 29.07 32.41
C PRO A 555 18.91 30.22 32.66
N PHE A 556 18.34 30.83 31.63
CA PHE A 556 17.63 32.13 31.73
C PHE A 556 16.16 31.99 32.13
N SER A 557 15.43 31.05 31.53
CA SER A 557 13.99 30.88 31.75
C SER A 557 13.62 29.41 31.81
N LYS A 558 12.70 29.06 32.72
CA LYS A 558 12.23 27.68 32.91
C LYS A 558 10.85 27.64 33.54
N SER A 559 9.94 26.95 32.88
CA SER A 559 8.65 26.50 33.40
C SER A 559 8.52 24.98 33.40
N GLY A 560 9.15 24.29 32.45
CA GLY A 560 9.03 22.84 32.27
C GLY A 560 10.35 22.12 31.96
N GLY A 561 10.21 20.93 31.38
CA GLY A 561 11.34 20.08 30.98
C GLY A 561 11.99 20.51 29.66
N LEU A 562 11.28 21.28 28.82
CA LEU A 562 11.77 21.77 27.53
C LEU A 562 13.01 22.67 27.72
N ALA A 563 13.02 23.52 28.75
CA ALA A 563 14.17 24.37 29.06
C ALA A 563 15.47 23.59 29.29
N ASN A 564 15.39 22.36 29.82
CA ASN A 564 16.57 21.49 29.99
C ASN A 564 17.01 20.91 28.64
N VAL A 565 16.08 20.53 27.77
CA VAL A 565 16.39 20.00 26.43
C VAL A 565 17.10 21.05 25.59
N VAL A 566 16.63 22.30 25.63
CA VAL A 566 17.19 23.46 24.92
C VAL A 566 18.50 23.96 25.54
N TYR A 567 19.04 23.26 26.55
CA TYR A 567 20.38 23.48 27.08
C TYR A 567 21.28 22.27 26.85
N GLU A 568 20.83 21.07 27.24
CA GLU A 568 21.62 19.84 27.14
C GLU A 568 21.91 19.46 25.68
N LEU A 569 20.89 19.45 24.80
CA LEU A 569 21.10 19.08 23.39
C LEU A 569 22.03 20.07 22.66
N PRO A 570 21.85 21.41 22.77
CA PRO A 570 22.83 22.38 22.28
C PRO A 570 24.24 22.17 22.83
N ARG A 571 24.40 21.89 24.13
CA ARG A 571 25.71 21.67 24.75
C ARG A 571 26.42 20.45 24.16
N GLU A 572 25.71 19.35 23.96
CA GLU A 572 26.28 18.15 23.34
C GLU A 572 26.65 18.40 21.87
N LEU A 573 25.85 19.16 21.12
CA LEU A 573 26.20 19.55 19.74
C LEU A 573 27.47 20.43 19.68
N VAL A 574 27.63 21.37 20.61
CA VAL A 574 28.87 22.15 20.74
C VAL A 574 30.06 21.24 21.05
N SER A 575 29.89 20.20 21.87
CA SER A 575 30.96 19.23 22.15
C SER A 575 31.38 18.41 20.93
N LEU A 576 30.48 18.27 19.94
CA LEU A 576 30.75 17.65 18.64
C LEU A 576 31.39 18.62 17.62
N GLY A 577 31.61 19.89 18.00
CA GLY A 577 32.23 20.91 17.16
C GLY A 577 31.25 21.73 16.32
N GLU A 578 29.94 21.61 16.55
CA GLU A 578 28.93 22.39 15.84
C GLU A 578 28.79 23.80 16.45
N GLU A 579 28.52 24.79 15.60
CA GLU A 579 28.17 26.13 16.04
C GLU A 579 26.68 26.18 16.39
N VAL A 580 26.35 26.40 17.66
CA VAL A 580 24.97 26.36 18.16
C VAL A 580 24.56 27.69 18.75
N ILE A 581 23.38 28.16 18.34
CA ILE A 581 22.77 29.41 18.77
C ILE A 581 21.42 29.11 19.40
N VAL A 582 21.12 29.71 20.55
CA VAL A 582 19.80 29.66 21.20
C VAL A 582 19.21 31.06 21.21
N ILE A 583 18.01 31.21 20.64
CA ILE A 583 17.24 32.45 20.65
C ILE A 583 16.04 32.25 21.59
N THR A 584 15.96 33.08 22.62
CA THR A 584 14.90 33.03 23.64
C THR A 584 14.56 34.44 24.14
N PRO A 585 13.36 34.71 24.69
CA PRO A 585 13.07 36.01 25.27
C PRO A 585 13.83 36.30 26.57
N LYS A 586 14.11 37.58 26.82
CA LYS A 586 14.49 38.12 28.12
C LYS A 586 13.25 38.59 28.86
N TYR A 587 12.66 37.70 29.66
CA TYR A 587 11.46 38.02 30.43
C TYR A 587 11.72 39.07 31.52
N ARG A 588 10.80 40.05 31.62
CA ARG A 588 10.86 41.14 32.60
C ARG A 588 10.11 40.85 33.90
N HIS A 589 9.12 39.97 33.85
CA HIS A 589 8.31 39.56 35.00
C HIS A 589 8.15 38.04 35.04
N GLY A 590 7.84 37.55 36.24
CA GLY A 590 7.73 36.14 36.57
C GLY A 590 7.51 35.99 38.08
N ASP A 591 7.44 34.75 38.56
CA ASP A 591 7.50 34.51 40.00
C ASP A 591 8.89 34.90 40.56
N GLU A 592 8.97 35.11 41.87
CA GLU A 592 10.19 35.60 42.53
C GLU A 592 11.40 34.71 42.20
N LYS A 593 11.20 33.39 42.20
CA LYS A 593 12.23 32.40 41.87
C LYS A 593 12.70 32.49 40.41
N ALA A 594 11.80 32.63 39.44
CA ALA A 594 12.20 32.77 38.04
C ALA A 594 12.95 34.08 37.79
N MET A 595 12.52 35.18 38.41
CA MET A 595 13.20 36.47 38.27
C MET A 595 14.56 36.49 38.94
N GLU A 596 14.68 35.90 40.13
CA GLU A 596 15.98 35.72 40.80
C GLU A 596 16.93 34.90 39.92
N LYS A 597 16.44 33.80 39.36
CA LYS A 597 17.20 32.94 38.46
C LYS A 597 17.67 33.68 37.20
N MET A 598 16.76 34.38 36.51
CA MET A 598 17.10 35.19 35.34
C MET A 598 18.18 36.22 35.71
N ASN A 599 18.00 37.00 36.78
CA ASN A 599 18.95 38.02 37.19
C ASN A 599 20.32 37.44 37.56
N ASN A 600 20.34 36.29 38.24
CA ASN A 600 21.58 35.57 38.56
C ASN A 600 22.28 35.07 37.29
N ALA A 601 21.53 34.53 36.32
CA ALA A 601 22.08 34.11 35.04
C ALA A 601 22.63 35.29 34.22
N LEU A 602 21.90 36.41 34.14
CA LEU A 602 22.33 37.64 33.46
C LEU A 602 23.68 38.14 34.01
N LYS A 603 23.86 38.13 35.34
CA LYS A 603 25.11 38.51 36.00
C LYS A 603 26.21 37.47 35.79
N LYS A 604 25.91 36.19 36.01
CA LYS A 604 26.89 35.09 35.93
C LYS A 604 27.51 34.98 34.54
N TYR A 605 26.71 35.14 33.49
CA TYR A 605 27.15 35.00 32.10
C TYR A 605 27.43 36.34 31.42
N ASN A 606 27.51 37.45 32.18
CA ASN A 606 27.82 38.79 31.71
C ASN A 606 27.04 39.16 30.43
N VAL A 607 25.72 39.05 30.47
CA VAL A 607 24.86 39.33 29.31
C VAL A 607 24.96 40.81 28.93
N GLN A 608 25.30 41.09 27.67
CA GLN A 608 25.46 42.47 27.18
C GLN A 608 24.44 42.80 26.11
N TYR A 609 23.98 44.05 26.09
CA TYR A 609 23.20 44.58 24.98
C TYR A 609 24.11 44.71 23.74
N THR A 610 23.67 44.21 22.58
CA THR A 610 24.50 44.17 21.37
C THR A 610 24.64 45.52 20.66
N GLY A 611 23.96 46.57 21.16
CA GLY A 611 23.92 47.89 20.51
C GLY A 611 22.95 47.97 19.32
N LYS A 612 22.24 46.90 18.99
CA LYS A 612 21.31 46.82 17.85
C LYS A 612 19.94 46.36 18.31
N ASN A 613 18.90 47.09 17.87
CA ASN A 613 17.51 46.65 17.95
C ASN A 613 17.10 45.98 16.63
N VAL A 614 16.17 45.04 16.71
CA VAL A 614 15.48 44.46 15.55
C VAL A 614 14.10 45.07 15.43
N ARG A 615 13.68 45.40 14.20
CA ARG A 615 12.40 46.06 13.93
C ARG A 615 11.48 45.14 13.17
N PHE A 616 10.27 44.95 13.66
CA PHE A 616 9.27 44.09 13.04
C PHE A 616 7.89 44.76 13.05
N MET A 617 7.04 44.34 12.12
CA MET A 617 5.70 44.91 11.95
C MET A 617 4.63 43.89 12.35
N ILE A 618 3.63 44.33 13.10
CA ILE A 618 2.39 43.59 13.36
C ILE A 618 1.24 44.52 13.00
N GLU A 619 0.38 44.08 12.09
CA GLU A 619 -0.63 44.90 11.42
C GLU A 619 0.00 46.17 10.84
N HIS A 620 -0.40 47.35 11.33
CA HIS A 620 0.07 48.65 10.87
C HIS A 620 1.13 49.28 11.78
N ALA A 621 1.50 48.61 12.88
CA ALA A 621 2.43 49.13 13.87
C ALA A 621 3.81 48.48 13.73
N THR A 622 4.86 49.31 13.79
CA THR A 622 6.26 48.87 13.83
C THR A 622 6.74 48.88 15.27
N TYR A 623 7.36 47.78 15.69
CA TYR A 623 7.90 47.57 17.03
C TYR A 623 9.42 47.35 16.97
N GLU A 624 10.13 47.70 18.04
CA GLU A 624 11.57 47.47 18.16
C GLU A 624 11.88 46.63 19.40
N ALA A 625 12.55 45.49 19.22
CA ALA A 625 13.06 44.67 20.33
C ALA A 625 14.57 44.82 20.46
N GLY A 626 15.05 45.00 21.68
CA GLY A 626 16.47 45.02 22.00
C GLY A 626 17.06 43.61 21.95
N VAL A 627 18.27 43.49 21.42
CA VAL A 627 19.00 42.22 21.35
C VAL A 627 20.12 42.22 22.38
N HIS A 628 20.12 41.23 23.26
CA HIS A 628 21.21 40.96 24.18
C HIS A 628 21.92 39.66 23.79
N TYR A 629 23.20 39.56 24.14
CA TYR A 629 24.04 38.42 23.81
C TYR A 629 24.80 37.90 25.03
N ALA A 630 24.95 36.59 25.11
CA ALA A 630 25.85 35.90 26.03
C ALA A 630 26.38 34.61 25.42
N GLN A 631 27.49 34.11 25.97
CA GLN A 631 27.98 32.77 25.68
C GLN A 631 27.88 31.92 26.95
N VAL A 632 27.19 30.78 26.84
CA VAL A 632 26.93 29.86 27.95
C VAL A 632 27.46 28.49 27.56
N ASP A 633 28.52 28.02 28.21
CA ASP A 633 29.11 26.69 27.97
C ASP A 633 29.39 26.41 26.48
N GLY A 634 29.85 27.44 25.76
CA GLY A 634 30.13 27.40 24.31
C GLY A 634 28.94 27.72 23.40
N ILE A 635 27.71 27.70 23.92
CA ILE A 635 26.48 28.02 23.19
C ILE A 635 26.29 29.55 23.09
N HIS A 636 25.93 30.05 21.91
CA HIS A 636 25.62 31.46 21.69
C HIS A 636 24.15 31.76 22.03
N TYR A 637 23.89 32.56 23.05
CA TYR A 637 22.53 32.98 23.42
C TYR A 637 22.24 34.38 22.90
N TYR A 638 21.14 34.52 22.16
CA TYR A 638 20.53 35.81 21.85
C TYR A 638 19.21 35.96 22.60
N LEU A 639 19.13 37.01 23.40
CA LEU A 639 17.98 37.30 24.25
C LEU A 639 17.24 38.53 23.72
N LEU A 640 15.97 38.33 23.34
CA LEU A 640 15.10 39.41 22.84
C LEU A 640 14.40 40.12 24.00
N ASP A 641 14.53 41.45 24.08
CA ASP A 641 13.98 42.30 25.15
C ASP A 641 12.97 43.31 24.58
N HIS A 642 11.72 43.23 25.06
CA HIS A 642 10.65 44.14 24.71
C HIS A 642 9.66 44.20 25.87
N HIS A 643 9.30 45.41 26.28
CA HIS A 643 8.45 45.65 27.45
C HIS A 643 7.04 45.04 27.34
N GLU A 644 6.43 45.09 26.15
CA GLU A 644 5.07 44.55 25.91
C GLU A 644 5.05 43.03 25.63
N PHE A 645 5.95 42.50 24.80
CA PHE A 645 5.83 41.13 24.28
C PHE A 645 6.57 40.08 25.10
N PHE A 646 7.61 40.48 25.82
CA PHE A 646 8.45 39.61 26.65
C PHE A 646 8.30 40.00 28.12
N ASP A 647 7.07 40.33 28.51
CA ASP A 647 6.68 40.70 29.86
C ASP A 647 6.63 39.50 30.80
N GLY A 648 6.25 38.32 30.33
CA GLY A 648 6.34 37.08 31.10
C GLY A 648 6.22 35.81 30.27
N LEU A 649 6.69 34.69 30.82
CA LEU A 649 6.72 33.39 30.16
C LEU A 649 5.30 32.81 30.02
N TYR A 650 4.86 32.56 28.78
CA TYR A 650 3.51 32.09 28.39
C TYR A 650 2.33 32.99 28.80
N TRP A 651 2.56 34.24 29.20
CA TRP A 651 1.51 35.16 29.64
C TRP A 651 0.55 35.59 28.50
N GLY A 652 -0.64 36.04 28.92
CA GLY A 652 -1.73 36.55 28.07
C GLY A 652 -3.10 36.08 28.57
N TYR A 653 -4.10 36.96 28.53
CA TYR A 653 -5.46 36.66 28.97
C TYR A 653 -6.34 36.18 27.81
N THR A 654 -6.29 36.90 26.69
CA THR A 654 -7.11 36.60 25.51
C THR A 654 -6.33 35.82 24.45
N GLY A 655 -7.03 35.25 23.47
CA GLY A 655 -6.41 34.59 22.32
C GLY A 655 -5.59 35.57 21.49
N GLN A 656 -6.13 36.77 21.26
CA GLN A 656 -5.42 37.85 20.57
C GLN A 656 -4.09 38.21 21.24
N GLU A 657 -4.11 38.41 22.57
CA GLU A 657 -2.92 38.75 23.35
C GLU A 657 -1.85 37.67 23.30
N LYS A 658 -2.25 36.40 23.45
CA LYS A 658 -1.33 35.27 23.41
C LYS A 658 -0.71 35.15 22.02
N LEU A 659 -1.53 35.18 20.98
CA LEU A 659 -1.11 35.02 19.58
C LEU A 659 -0.19 36.16 19.13
N ARG A 660 -0.50 37.41 19.49
CA ARG A 660 0.33 38.58 19.19
C ARG A 660 1.74 38.44 19.77
N ARG A 661 1.90 37.89 20.99
CA ARG A 661 3.22 37.62 21.60
C ARG A 661 4.01 36.57 20.82
N ARG A 662 3.39 35.48 20.37
CA ARG A 662 4.06 34.43 19.55
C ARG A 662 4.51 35.00 18.21
N ILE A 663 3.66 35.79 17.55
CA ILE A 663 3.99 36.45 16.28
C ILE A 663 5.14 37.45 16.47
N ALA A 664 5.10 38.26 17.53
CA ALA A 664 6.17 39.20 17.86
C ALA A 664 7.50 38.47 18.05
N PHE A 665 7.51 37.37 18.82
CA PHE A 665 8.72 36.58 19.03
C PHE A 665 9.25 35.97 17.72
N ALA A 666 8.36 35.39 16.90
CA ALA A 666 8.72 34.80 15.63
C ALA A 666 9.30 35.83 14.64
N ARG A 667 8.66 37.01 14.50
CA ARG A 667 9.16 38.07 13.62
C ARG A 667 10.46 38.68 14.15
N ALA A 668 10.54 38.97 15.44
CA ALA A 668 11.79 39.48 16.04
C ALA A 668 12.95 38.49 15.88
N THR A 669 12.68 37.19 15.98
CA THR A 669 13.68 36.13 15.72
C THR A 669 14.11 36.11 14.25
N ALA A 670 13.17 36.22 13.31
CA ALA A 670 13.49 36.28 11.88
C ALA A 670 14.35 37.52 11.56
N GLU A 671 13.98 38.69 12.11
CA GLU A 671 14.73 39.93 11.96
C GLU A 671 16.10 39.90 12.63
N LEU A 672 16.25 39.16 13.73
CA LEU A 672 17.56 38.94 14.34
C LEU A 672 18.46 38.13 13.40
N ILE A 673 17.96 37.03 12.86
CA ILE A 673 18.72 36.19 11.93
C ILE A 673 19.18 36.99 10.71
N THR A 674 18.30 37.84 10.15
CA THR A 674 18.64 38.68 8.99
C THR A 674 19.59 39.83 9.32
N THR A 675 19.37 40.53 10.43
CA THR A 675 20.17 41.71 10.85
C THR A 675 21.59 41.33 11.23
N PHE A 676 21.77 40.17 11.87
CA PHE A 676 23.09 39.67 12.28
C PHE A 676 23.73 38.76 11.22
N GLY A 677 23.02 38.39 10.16
CA GLY A 677 23.56 37.58 9.07
C GLY A 677 23.96 36.18 9.55
N LEU A 678 23.10 35.49 10.29
CA LEU A 678 23.44 34.22 10.94
C LEU A 678 23.45 33.02 9.98
N TYR A 679 22.86 33.12 8.78
CA TYR A 679 22.81 32.04 7.76
C TYR A 679 22.62 30.61 8.30
N PRO A 680 21.56 30.33 9.09
CA PRO A 680 21.37 29.04 9.73
C PRO A 680 21.32 27.89 8.74
N LEU A 681 22.07 26.84 9.01
CA LEU A 681 21.91 25.57 8.30
C LEU A 681 20.63 24.87 8.76
N PHE A 682 20.39 24.87 10.07
CA PHE A 682 19.20 24.28 10.69
C PHE A 682 18.56 25.27 11.64
N VAL A 683 17.24 25.38 11.59
CA VAL A 683 16.45 26.04 12.64
C VAL A 683 15.55 25.01 13.29
N ILE A 684 15.62 24.92 14.61
CA ILE A 684 14.89 23.98 15.43
C ILE A 684 13.91 24.77 16.29
N THR A 685 12.62 24.70 15.94
CA THR A 685 11.54 25.25 16.75
C THR A 685 11.03 24.20 17.72
N ASN A 686 10.63 24.64 18.91
CA ASN A 686 10.17 23.78 19.99
C ASN A 686 8.74 24.15 20.39
N ASP A 687 7.84 23.17 20.30
CA ASP A 687 6.42 23.25 20.66
C ASP A 687 5.66 24.45 20.05
N ALA A 688 4.39 24.61 20.44
CA ALA A 688 3.48 25.54 19.79
C ALA A 688 3.92 27.01 19.84
N TYR A 689 4.58 27.45 20.93
CA TYR A 689 4.96 28.87 21.09
C TYR A 689 5.87 29.36 19.96
N THR A 690 6.77 28.49 19.49
CA THR A 690 7.72 28.83 18.42
C THR A 690 7.33 28.23 17.07
N GLY A 691 6.30 27.36 17.03
CA GLY A 691 5.83 26.73 15.79
C GLY A 691 5.44 27.72 14.69
N ILE A 692 4.94 28.90 15.05
CA ILE A 692 4.58 29.96 14.07
C ILE A 692 5.80 30.48 13.30
N PHE A 693 7.02 30.42 13.86
CA PHE A 693 8.23 30.93 13.21
C PHE A 693 8.45 30.30 11.83
N ASN A 694 8.34 28.96 11.74
CA ASN A 694 8.50 28.26 10.47
C ASN A 694 7.49 28.76 9.42
N GLY A 695 6.23 28.95 9.85
CA GLY A 695 5.15 29.44 9.00
C GLY A 695 5.35 30.87 8.52
N ILE A 696 5.81 31.78 9.39
CA ILE A 696 6.11 33.17 9.02
C ILE A 696 7.26 33.23 8.02
N VAL A 697 8.39 32.57 8.31
CA VAL A 697 9.57 32.61 7.42
C VAL A 697 9.26 32.04 6.05
N ARG A 698 8.45 30.97 5.96
CA ARG A 698 8.09 30.33 4.69
C ARG A 698 6.91 30.98 3.96
N SER A 699 6.13 31.84 4.61
CA SER A 699 4.94 32.44 4.00
C SER A 699 5.08 33.93 3.71
N ASP A 700 5.99 34.62 4.40
CA ASP A 700 6.23 36.03 4.18
C ASP A 700 7.26 36.24 3.08
N HIS A 701 6.86 36.94 2.02
CA HIS A 701 7.73 37.30 0.90
C HIS A 701 9.05 37.99 1.30
N VAL A 702 9.09 38.68 2.44
CA VAL A 702 10.32 39.33 2.95
C VAL A 702 11.37 38.29 3.37
N TYR A 703 10.94 37.17 3.95
CA TYR A 703 11.84 36.15 4.49
C TYR A 703 12.04 34.97 3.55
N TYR A 704 11.01 34.63 2.76
CA TYR A 704 11.02 33.47 1.87
C TYR A 704 12.19 33.50 0.87
N ASP A 705 12.42 34.66 0.23
CA ASP A 705 13.51 34.86 -0.73
C ASP A 705 14.80 35.41 -0.09
N ASN A 706 14.85 35.53 1.24
CA ASN A 706 16.00 36.08 1.93
C ASN A 706 17.21 35.12 1.88
N PRO A 707 18.41 35.59 1.49
CA PRO A 707 19.61 34.75 1.46
C PRO A 707 19.95 34.04 2.77
N ASN A 708 19.53 34.57 3.92
CA ASN A 708 19.73 33.94 5.23
C ASN A 708 19.00 32.61 5.37
N PHE A 709 17.81 32.47 4.78
CA PHE A 709 16.95 31.29 4.94
C PHE A 709 16.99 30.34 3.74
N LYS A 710 17.63 30.74 2.63
CA LYS A 710 17.63 29.98 1.36
C LYS A 710 18.13 28.52 1.48
N ARG A 711 18.97 28.23 2.47
CA ARG A 711 19.56 26.90 2.69
C ARG A 711 19.18 26.30 4.05
N THR A 712 18.26 26.94 4.76
CA THR A 712 17.87 26.54 6.10
C THR A 712 16.87 25.39 6.00
N SER A 713 17.15 24.30 6.70
CA SER A 713 16.12 23.28 6.97
C SER A 713 15.47 23.53 8.33
N PHE A 714 14.15 23.50 8.36
CA PHE A 714 13.35 23.75 9.55
C PHE A 714 12.96 22.43 10.20
N PHE A 715 13.38 22.23 11.43
CA PHE A 715 12.96 21.13 12.28
C PHE A 715 11.99 21.64 13.33
N HIS A 716 11.01 20.82 13.66
CA HIS A 716 10.06 21.12 14.73
C HIS A 716 10.06 19.99 15.74
N ILE A 717 10.43 20.28 17.00
CA ILE A 717 10.42 19.31 18.09
C ILE A 717 9.12 19.45 18.88
N ILE A 718 8.39 18.34 18.96
CA ILE A 718 7.18 18.20 19.79
C ILE A 718 7.57 17.46 21.06
N HIS A 719 7.43 18.12 22.21
CA HIS A 719 7.66 17.53 23.53
C HIS A 719 6.39 16.93 24.10
N ASN A 720 5.23 17.51 23.77
CA ASN A 720 3.93 17.02 24.18
C ASN A 720 2.86 17.27 23.10
N GLY A 721 2.23 16.19 22.65
CA GLY A 721 1.16 16.17 21.64
C GLY A 721 -0.26 16.25 22.21
N GLY A 722 -0.44 16.57 23.49
CA GLY A 722 -1.78 16.77 24.06
C GLY A 722 -2.40 18.11 23.65
N TRP A 723 -3.72 18.14 23.44
CA TRP A 723 -4.44 19.33 22.93
C TRP A 723 -4.20 20.63 23.71
N GLN A 724 -3.89 20.56 25.00
CA GLN A 724 -3.59 21.73 25.85
C GLN A 724 -2.31 22.46 25.43
N TYR A 725 -1.42 21.80 24.70
CA TYR A 725 -0.13 22.32 24.26
C TYR A 725 -0.15 22.88 22.84
N PHE A 726 -1.30 22.89 22.16
CA PHE A 726 -1.38 23.28 20.75
C PHE A 726 -1.35 24.79 20.51
N ASP A 727 -1.60 25.60 21.54
CA ASP A 727 -1.89 27.04 21.43
C ASP A 727 -2.89 27.29 20.27
N SER A 728 -4.07 26.66 20.36
CA SER A 728 -5.14 26.77 19.36
C SER A 728 -6.17 27.82 19.78
N TYR A 729 -6.39 28.84 18.94
CA TYR A 729 -7.22 30.01 19.23
C TYR A 729 -8.29 30.20 18.16
N HIS A 730 -9.48 30.68 18.52
CA HIS A 730 -10.50 31.02 17.52
C HIS A 730 -9.98 32.12 16.58
N ARG A 731 -10.29 31.99 15.29
CA ARG A 731 -9.90 32.96 14.26
C ARG A 731 -10.51 34.33 14.53
N TYR A 732 -11.74 34.37 15.04
CA TYR A 732 -12.43 35.61 15.35
C TYR A 732 -12.55 35.80 16.86
N GLU A 733 -12.11 36.95 17.36
CA GLU A 733 -12.27 37.40 18.75
C GLU A 733 -12.78 38.85 18.69
N ASP A 734 -13.90 39.12 19.36
CA ASP A 734 -14.57 40.44 19.35
C ASP A 734 -14.79 41.06 17.95
N GLY A 735 -15.12 40.22 16.96
CA GLY A 735 -15.37 40.64 15.58
C GLY A 735 -14.11 40.92 14.75
N LYS A 736 -12.91 40.78 15.32
CA LYS A 736 -11.62 40.92 14.64
C LYS A 736 -11.12 39.57 14.14
N ASP A 737 -10.67 39.51 12.88
CA ASP A 737 -9.96 38.35 12.33
C ASP A 737 -8.51 38.35 12.86
N LEU A 738 -8.19 37.47 13.81
CA LEU A 738 -6.87 37.36 14.42
C LEU A 738 -5.78 36.95 13.42
N PHE A 739 -6.14 36.42 12.24
CA PHE A 739 -5.15 36.12 11.22
C PHE A 739 -4.50 37.39 10.63
N SER A 740 -5.13 38.56 10.75
CA SER A 740 -4.53 39.84 10.34
C SER A 740 -3.21 40.12 11.06
N LEU A 741 -3.05 39.65 12.29
CA LEU A 741 -1.84 39.83 13.11
C LEU A 741 -0.59 39.23 12.45
N PHE A 742 -0.76 38.20 11.61
CA PHE A 742 0.37 37.56 10.94
C PHE A 742 0.97 38.42 9.83
N ASN A 743 0.29 39.47 9.35
CA ASN A 743 0.68 40.25 8.16
C ASN A 743 0.92 39.38 6.92
N LEU A 744 0.13 38.31 6.78
CA LEU A 744 0.17 37.39 5.63
C LEU A 744 -1.12 37.53 4.81
N PRO A 745 -1.08 37.20 3.50
CA PRO A 745 -2.29 37.19 2.69
C PRO A 745 -3.36 36.23 3.25
N HIS A 746 -4.61 36.68 3.34
CA HIS A 746 -5.71 35.90 3.94
C HIS A 746 -5.90 34.49 3.35
N TRP A 747 -5.59 34.27 2.06
CA TRP A 747 -5.71 32.96 1.41
C TRP A 747 -4.75 31.90 1.97
N ARG A 748 -3.70 32.32 2.70
CA ARG A 748 -2.77 31.42 3.42
C ARG A 748 -3.34 30.87 4.72
N TYR A 749 -4.50 31.36 5.18
CA TYR A 749 -5.09 30.94 6.46
C TYR A 749 -5.20 29.42 6.62
N THR A 750 -5.55 28.72 5.53
CA THR A 750 -5.65 27.26 5.44
C THR A 750 -4.40 26.54 5.96
N ASP A 751 -3.22 27.14 5.77
CA ASP A 751 -1.94 26.55 6.17
C ASP A 751 -1.68 26.68 7.69
N PHE A 752 -2.38 27.61 8.36
CA PHE A 752 -2.25 27.90 9.80
C PHE A 752 -3.45 27.41 10.63
N SER A 753 -4.49 26.89 9.97
CA SER A 753 -5.72 26.47 10.62
C SER A 753 -5.57 25.13 11.36
N ASP A 754 -6.40 24.92 12.37
CA ASP A 754 -6.44 23.65 13.10
C ASP A 754 -6.96 22.51 12.18
N PRO A 755 -6.33 21.32 12.17
CA PRO A 755 -6.77 20.19 11.33
C PRO A 755 -8.13 19.59 11.73
N ASN A 756 -8.63 19.90 12.93
CA ASN A 756 -9.95 19.48 13.40
C ASN A 756 -11.00 20.60 13.32
N ASP A 757 -10.58 21.86 13.39
CA ASP A 757 -11.48 23.01 13.41
C ASP A 757 -10.95 24.15 12.53
N TYR A 758 -11.50 24.25 11.32
CA TYR A 758 -11.13 25.30 10.38
C TYR A 758 -11.39 26.73 10.89
N ASN A 759 -12.09 26.93 12.00
CA ASN A 759 -12.28 28.25 12.60
C ASN A 759 -11.23 28.58 13.67
N LYS A 760 -10.19 27.76 13.84
CA LYS A 760 -9.11 28.00 14.79
C LYS A 760 -7.76 28.12 14.11
N ILE A 761 -6.90 28.97 14.64
CA ILE A 761 -5.48 29.08 14.31
C ILE A 761 -4.72 28.19 15.29
N ASN A 762 -3.90 27.27 14.79
CA ASN A 762 -3.16 26.33 15.64
C ASN A 762 -1.64 26.51 15.43
N CYS A 763 -0.97 26.96 16.48
CA CYS A 763 0.46 27.29 16.44
C CYS A 763 1.34 26.04 16.30
N MET A 764 0.96 24.92 16.93
CA MET A 764 1.64 23.62 16.78
C MET A 764 1.49 23.06 15.37
N ALA A 765 0.27 23.08 14.83
CA ALA A 765 -0.02 22.62 13.47
C ALA A 765 0.77 23.42 12.42
N THR A 766 0.94 24.73 12.65
CA THR A 766 1.80 25.58 11.82
C THR A 766 3.26 25.11 11.88
N GLY A 767 3.79 24.84 13.08
CA GLY A 767 5.15 24.30 13.26
C GLY A 767 5.37 23.00 12.50
N ILE A 768 4.39 22.10 12.57
CA ILE A 768 4.39 20.80 11.87
C ILE A 768 4.35 20.97 10.36
N ARG A 769 3.39 21.73 9.82
CA ARG A 769 3.18 21.87 8.36
C ARG A 769 4.35 22.51 7.65
N PHE A 770 5.02 23.46 8.30
CA PHE A 770 6.12 24.20 7.71
C PHE A 770 7.50 23.62 8.03
N ALA A 771 7.60 22.57 8.85
CA ALA A 771 8.86 21.87 9.09
C ALA A 771 9.22 20.92 7.92
N ASP A 772 10.51 20.83 7.62
CA ASP A 772 11.05 19.79 6.74
C ASP A 772 11.04 18.43 7.44
N ARG A 773 11.20 18.43 8.77
CA ARG A 773 11.10 17.24 9.62
C ARG A 773 10.55 17.56 11.00
N VAL A 774 9.63 16.71 11.45
CA VAL A 774 9.12 16.73 12.83
C VAL A 774 9.88 15.70 13.65
N ILE A 775 10.32 16.15 14.82
CA ILE A 775 11.08 15.37 15.79
C ILE A 775 10.28 15.29 17.08
N THR A 776 10.44 14.20 17.83
CA THR A 776 9.86 14.09 19.17
C THR A 776 10.77 13.32 20.12
N VAL A 777 10.36 13.16 21.37
CA VAL A 777 11.21 12.84 22.51
C VAL A 777 11.60 11.37 22.66
N SER A 778 11.03 10.48 21.83
CA SER A 778 11.45 9.08 21.75
C SER A 778 10.91 8.37 20.50
N PRO A 779 11.59 7.32 19.99
CA PRO A 779 11.12 6.54 18.85
C PRO A 779 9.73 5.90 19.06
N SER A 780 9.42 5.48 20.29
CA SER A 780 8.09 4.94 20.63
C SER A 780 7.02 6.02 20.59
N TYR A 781 7.33 7.22 21.09
CA TYR A 781 6.38 8.32 21.12
C TYR A 781 6.10 8.87 19.71
N ALA A 782 7.09 8.87 18.81
CA ALA A 782 6.88 9.19 17.39
C ALA A 782 5.76 8.36 16.77
N LYS A 783 5.77 7.03 16.99
CA LYS A 783 4.71 6.13 16.51
C LYS A 783 3.36 6.34 17.19
N GLN A 784 3.35 6.86 18.42
CA GLN A 784 2.11 7.13 19.15
C GLN A 784 1.43 8.39 18.60
N ILE A 785 2.17 9.50 18.45
CA ILE A 785 1.60 10.76 17.98
C ILE A 785 1.17 10.71 16.50
N GLU A 786 1.79 9.86 15.69
CA GLU A 786 1.32 9.60 14.32
C GLU A 786 -0.02 8.85 14.26
N LYS A 787 -0.42 8.17 15.34
CA LYS A 787 -1.68 7.42 15.41
C LYS A 787 -2.76 8.17 16.19
N ALA A 788 -2.38 8.88 17.23
CA ALA A 788 -3.29 9.59 18.12
C ALA A 788 -2.58 10.82 18.72
N CYS A 789 -2.96 12.01 18.26
CA CYS A 789 -2.43 13.29 18.73
C CYS A 789 -3.51 14.38 18.66
N ASP A 790 -4.70 14.05 19.16
CA ASP A 790 -5.87 14.94 19.28
C ASP A 790 -6.19 15.74 18.00
N GLY A 791 -5.98 15.16 16.81
CA GLY A 791 -6.20 15.78 15.49
C GLY A 791 -4.95 16.01 14.67
N LEU A 792 -3.80 16.21 15.32
CA LEU A 792 -2.54 16.46 14.62
C LEU A 792 -2.05 15.21 13.88
N GLU A 793 -2.53 14.00 14.22
CA GLU A 793 -2.22 12.76 13.47
C GLU A 793 -2.60 12.86 11.98
N LYS A 794 -3.53 13.75 11.62
CA LYS A 794 -3.90 14.01 10.22
C LYS A 794 -2.77 14.65 9.40
N ILE A 795 -1.88 15.38 10.06
CA ILE A 795 -0.78 16.14 9.44
C ILE A 795 0.62 15.65 9.86
N LEU A 796 0.71 14.79 10.88
CA LEU A 796 1.96 14.17 11.30
C LEU A 796 2.26 12.94 10.44
N HIS A 797 3.33 13.03 9.65
CA HIS A 797 3.82 11.92 8.82
C HIS A 797 5.34 11.84 8.90
N ASN A 798 5.88 10.64 9.10
CA ASN A 798 7.32 10.36 9.13
C ASN A 798 8.08 11.11 10.24
N VAL A 799 7.50 11.09 11.45
CA VAL A 799 8.06 11.69 12.67
C VAL A 799 9.25 10.87 13.16
N ILE A 800 10.34 11.55 13.54
CA ILE A 800 11.53 10.91 14.09
C ILE A 800 11.60 11.12 15.60
N GLY A 801 11.69 10.03 16.35
CA GLY A 801 11.95 10.11 17.78
C GLY A 801 13.45 10.14 18.08
N ILE A 802 13.91 11.16 18.79
CA ILE A 802 15.26 11.22 19.36
C ILE A 802 15.19 11.14 20.88
N SER A 803 16.09 10.39 21.51
CA SER A 803 16.20 10.43 22.96
C SER A 803 16.76 11.79 23.37
N ASN A 804 16.02 12.57 24.16
CA ASN A 804 16.24 14.00 24.47
C ASN A 804 17.58 14.42 25.10
N ALA A 805 18.63 13.59 25.08
CA ALA A 805 19.92 13.81 25.74
C ALA A 805 19.84 14.09 27.26
N LEU A 806 18.65 14.05 27.86
CA LEU A 806 18.44 14.24 29.28
C LEU A 806 19.05 13.07 30.06
N GLY A 807 20.14 13.34 30.78
CA GLY A 807 20.69 12.42 31.77
C GLY A 807 21.85 11.54 31.29
N VAL A 808 22.56 11.89 30.21
CA VAL A 808 23.85 11.25 29.87
C VAL A 808 24.84 11.38 31.05
N ASP A 809 24.72 12.45 31.82
CA ASP A 809 25.48 12.73 33.05
C ASP A 809 24.70 12.40 34.35
N PHE A 810 23.45 11.93 34.28
CA PHE A 810 22.62 11.66 35.46
C PHE A 810 23.26 10.60 36.35
N LYS A 811 23.84 9.57 35.73
CA LYS A 811 24.63 8.55 36.42
C LYS A 811 25.82 9.16 37.17
N ASN A 812 26.57 10.05 36.51
CA ASN A 812 27.73 10.71 37.11
C ASN A 812 27.32 11.68 38.24
N ARG A 813 26.24 12.45 38.07
CA ARG A 813 25.68 13.33 39.10
C ARG A 813 25.13 12.56 40.29
N ILE A 814 24.47 11.42 40.08
CA ILE A 814 24.01 10.53 41.13
C ILE A 814 25.19 9.92 41.88
N LEU A 815 26.20 9.41 41.17
CA LEU A 815 27.41 8.85 41.79
C LEU A 815 28.13 9.91 42.62
N MET A 816 28.30 11.13 42.11
CA MET A 816 28.86 12.23 42.90
C MET A 816 27.99 12.62 44.09
N ARG A 817 26.66 12.64 43.96
CA ARG A 817 25.78 12.90 45.11
C ARG A 817 25.86 11.81 46.18
N PHE A 818 25.92 10.54 45.78
CA PHE A 818 26.07 9.42 46.69
C PHE A 818 27.44 9.37 47.38
N HIS A 819 28.50 9.76 46.68
CA HIS A 819 29.82 9.99 47.30
C HIS A 819 29.78 11.17 48.26
N ASN A 820 29.25 12.32 47.84
CA ASN A 820 29.18 13.53 48.68
C ASN A 820 28.26 13.37 49.88
N SER A 821 27.24 12.50 49.82
CA SER A 821 26.39 12.18 50.96
C SER A 821 27.02 11.15 51.90
N GLY A 822 28.23 10.66 51.60
CA GLY A 822 28.89 9.57 52.32
C GLY A 822 28.18 8.22 52.19
N PHE A 823 27.16 8.09 51.33
CA PHE A 823 26.35 6.88 51.25
C PHE A 823 27.15 5.70 50.73
N ILE A 824 27.94 5.89 49.66
CA ILE A 824 28.77 4.82 49.10
C ILE A 824 29.88 4.42 50.07
N ASP A 825 30.53 5.40 50.70
CA ASP A 825 31.74 5.15 51.48
C ASP A 825 31.46 4.76 52.94
N GLU A 826 30.34 5.18 53.53
CA GLU A 826 30.02 4.95 54.95
C GLU A 826 28.75 4.12 55.18
N TYR A 827 27.64 4.44 54.49
CA TYR A 827 26.33 3.85 54.82
C TYR A 827 26.04 2.55 54.06
N TYR A 828 26.51 2.44 52.82
CA TYR A 828 26.29 1.28 51.96
C TYR A 828 27.01 0.02 52.49
N PRO A 829 28.28 0.08 52.94
CA PRO A 829 28.93 -1.08 53.57
C PRO A 829 28.19 -1.52 54.83
N ARG A 830 27.78 -0.58 55.70
CA ARG A 830 26.99 -0.87 56.90
C ARG A 830 25.62 -1.49 56.60
N MET A 831 24.96 -1.03 55.53
CA MET A 831 23.68 -1.59 55.09
C MET A 831 23.85 -3.01 54.54
N VAL A 832 24.91 -3.26 53.78
CA VAL A 832 25.25 -4.62 53.27
C VAL A 832 25.59 -5.54 54.44
N ASP A 833 26.38 -5.09 55.42
CA ASP A 833 26.68 -5.86 56.63
C ASP A 833 25.41 -6.17 57.43
N ALA A 834 24.48 -5.21 57.56
CA ALA A 834 23.19 -5.42 58.24
C ALA A 834 22.21 -6.33 57.49
N LEU A 835 22.36 -6.46 56.16
CA LEU A 835 21.54 -7.36 55.33
C LEU A 835 22.17 -8.77 55.19
N THR A 836 23.46 -8.90 55.50
CA THR A 836 24.21 -10.16 55.43
C THR A 836 24.54 -10.77 56.80
N SER A 837 24.23 -10.05 57.89
CA SER A 837 24.09 -10.57 59.26
C SER A 837 22.65 -10.94 59.57
#